data_AF-A0A6P3REM1-F1
#
_entry.id   AF-A0A6P3REM1-F1
#
_cell.length_a   1.000
_cell.length_b   1.000
_cell.length_c   1.000
_cell.angle_alpha   90.00
_cell.angle_beta   90.00
_cell.angle_gamma   90.00
#
_symmetry.space_group_name_H-M   'P 1'
#
loop_
_entity.id
_entity.type
_entity.pdbx_description
1 polymer ?
#
loop_
_entity_poly.entity_id
_entity_poly.type
_entity_poly.pdbx_seq_one_letter_code
_entity_poly.pdbx_strand_id
1 'polypeptide(L)'
;MCFRWLLLYHTLCFSLMKALAHTVELNNMFGQIQSPGYPDSYPSDSKVTWNITVPEGFRIKLYFMHFNLESSYLCEYDYVKVETEDQLLAIFCGRETTDTEHTPGQEVVLSPGSFMSITFQSDFSNEERFTGFEAHYMAVDVDECTEREDEELSCDHYCHNYIGGYYCSCRFGYILHTDNRTCRVECQDNLFTQRTGVITSPDFPNPYPKSSECFYVIELEEGFVISLQFEDIFDIEDHPEVPCPYDYIKIKAGSKLLGPFCGEKAPEPINTQTHSIQILFRSDNSGENRGWKLSYKAAGNECPGLQPPVHGKIEPLQDKYFFKDQVLVSCDKGYKVLKDDVEMDTFQIECLKDGMWSNKIPTCKIADCGAPAELKHGLVTFSTSNNLTTYKSEIRYSCQQPFYKMFHNITGIYTCSAQGVWMNEVLGRNQPTCLPVCGLPKFSRKLMARIFNGRPAQKGTTPWIAMLSHLSGQPFCGGSLLGSNWIVTAAHCLHHSLNPEDPSPLDSYLLSPSDFKIIVGKHWRLRSDDTEQHLRVQHIFLHPMYDPKTFENDVALVELSQDPVLNDFVMPICLPERPPGEGAVVIVSGWGKQFLQRFPETLMEIEIPIVDHRTCGEAYAPLKKKITRDMICAGEKEGGKDACAGDSGGPMVTLDKETGQWYLVGIVSWGDDCGKKDRYGVYSYVYQNKDWIQRVTKVRN
;
A
#
# COMPACT_ATOMS: atom_id res chain seq x y z
N MET A 1 -8.29 -31.90 -100.63
CA MET A 1 -8.25 -31.48 -102.06
C MET A 1 -8.31 -29.96 -102.07
N CYS A 2 -7.57 -29.18 -102.86
CA CYS A 2 -6.31 -29.28 -103.60
C CYS A 2 -6.36 -28.14 -104.64
N PHE A 3 -5.36 -27.24 -104.68
CA PHE A 3 -4.98 -26.44 -105.87
C PHE A 3 -6.00 -25.37 -106.36
N ARG A 4 -5.62 -24.29 -107.09
CA ARG A 4 -4.37 -23.50 -107.21
C ARG A 4 -4.64 -22.23 -108.04
N TRP A 5 -3.94 -21.12 -107.76
CA TRP A 5 -3.54 -20.01 -108.68
C TRP A 5 -4.65 -19.18 -109.40
N LEU A 6 -4.51 -17.90 -109.81
CA LEU A 6 -3.45 -16.89 -110.06
C LEU A 6 -3.09 -16.61 -111.55
N LEU A 7 -3.31 -15.34 -111.97
CA LEU A 7 -2.58 -14.54 -113.01
C LEU A 7 -2.81 -14.93 -114.51
N LEU A 8 -2.64 -14.10 -115.57
CA LEU A 8 -2.40 -12.63 -115.73
C LEU A 8 -2.68 -12.15 -117.20
N TYR A 9 -2.24 -10.90 -117.52
CA TYR A 9 -2.09 -10.20 -118.82
C TYR A 9 -3.33 -9.43 -119.35
N HIS A 10 -3.34 -8.08 -119.49
CA HIS A 10 -2.50 -7.10 -120.26
C HIS A 10 -2.97 -6.93 -121.73
N THR A 11 -2.98 -5.76 -122.39
CA THR A 11 -2.69 -4.32 -122.09
C THR A 11 -3.82 -3.44 -122.72
N LEU A 12 -3.82 -2.13 -123.04
CA LEU A 12 -2.86 -0.98 -123.03
C LEU A 12 -3.66 0.35 -123.18
N CYS A 13 -3.29 1.45 -122.50
CA CYS A 13 -3.44 2.84 -123.03
C CYS A 13 -2.56 3.84 -122.26
N PHE A 14 -2.49 5.11 -122.70
CA PHE A 14 -1.44 6.09 -122.32
C PHE A 14 -1.97 7.46 -121.85
N SER A 15 -1.06 8.25 -121.24
CA SER A 15 -1.11 9.71 -120.98
C SER A 15 -1.82 10.24 -119.71
N LEU A 16 -1.43 11.47 -119.32
CA LEU A 16 -1.83 12.24 -118.13
C LEU A 16 -1.37 11.71 -116.76
N MET A 17 -0.07 11.87 -116.47
CA MET A 17 0.37 12.08 -115.08
C MET A 17 0.05 13.53 -114.67
N LYS A 18 -0.51 13.70 -113.47
CA LYS A 18 -0.47 14.95 -112.70
C LYS A 18 0.55 14.77 -111.58
N ALA A 19 1.13 15.88 -111.09
CA ALA A 19 1.93 15.85 -109.87
C ALA A 19 1.13 15.23 -108.71
N LEU A 20 1.71 14.25 -108.01
CA LEU A 20 1.26 13.80 -106.71
C LEU A 20 2.19 14.41 -105.65
N ALA A 21 1.64 15.12 -104.69
CA ALA A 21 2.35 15.41 -103.45
C ALA A 21 2.68 14.07 -102.75
N HIS A 22 3.94 13.90 -102.34
CA HIS A 22 4.40 12.64 -101.75
C HIS A 22 4.66 12.80 -100.26
N THR A 23 3.74 12.30 -99.44
CA THR A 23 3.90 12.24 -97.97
C THR A 23 4.55 10.92 -97.56
N VAL A 24 5.51 10.99 -96.66
CA VAL A 24 6.27 9.86 -96.10
C VAL A 24 6.13 9.87 -94.59
N GLU A 25 5.52 8.83 -94.02
CA GLU A 25 5.36 8.66 -92.57
C GLU A 25 6.59 7.97 -91.96
N LEU A 26 7.14 8.55 -90.89
CA LEU A 26 8.40 8.14 -90.26
C LEU A 26 8.25 7.97 -88.73
N ASN A 27 7.94 6.74 -88.31
CA ASN A 27 7.61 6.42 -86.91
C ASN A 27 8.79 5.73 -86.19
N ASN A 28 9.99 6.33 -86.25
CA ASN A 28 11.23 5.76 -85.71
C ASN A 28 11.91 6.69 -84.70
N MET A 29 12.67 6.13 -83.76
CA MET A 29 13.43 6.89 -82.75
C MET A 29 14.60 7.72 -83.33
N PHE A 30 15.00 7.48 -84.57
CA PHE A 30 15.96 8.30 -85.32
C PHE A 30 15.85 8.02 -86.82
N GLY A 31 16.39 8.92 -87.63
CA GLY A 31 16.52 8.71 -89.07
C GLY A 31 17.24 9.83 -89.81
N GLN A 32 17.32 9.65 -91.11
CA GLN A 32 17.98 10.54 -92.07
C GLN A 32 16.96 10.91 -93.16
N ILE A 33 16.94 12.17 -93.55
CA ILE A 33 16.04 12.73 -94.58
C ILE A 33 16.89 13.48 -95.58
N GLN A 34 16.60 13.30 -96.88
CA GLN A 34 17.36 13.88 -97.97
C GLN A 34 16.40 14.44 -99.02
N SER A 35 16.80 15.55 -99.66
CA SER A 35 16.08 16.08 -100.83
C SER A 35 16.08 15.05 -101.99
N PRO A 36 15.01 14.98 -102.82
CA PRO A 36 14.96 14.05 -103.93
C PRO A 36 16.13 14.23 -104.90
N GLY A 37 16.93 13.18 -105.10
CA GLY A 37 18.10 13.19 -105.99
C GLY A 37 19.45 13.39 -105.31
N TYR A 38 19.50 13.78 -104.03
CA TYR A 38 20.74 13.98 -103.28
C TYR A 38 21.70 12.77 -103.39
N PRO A 39 23.02 12.97 -103.61
CA PRO A 39 23.76 14.23 -103.62
C PRO A 39 23.77 14.99 -104.97
N ASP A 40 23.07 14.49 -105.99
CA ASP A 40 22.86 15.23 -107.24
C ASP A 40 21.78 16.33 -107.08
N SER A 41 21.67 17.23 -108.06
CA SER A 41 20.73 18.35 -108.02
C SER A 41 19.26 17.91 -108.06
N TYR A 42 18.41 18.51 -107.22
CA TYR A 42 17.00 18.13 -107.08
C TYR A 42 16.13 18.51 -108.30
N PRO A 43 15.03 17.79 -108.55
CA PRO A 43 14.10 18.13 -109.63
C PRO A 43 13.28 19.39 -109.31
N SER A 44 12.91 20.14 -110.35
CA SER A 44 11.88 21.20 -110.30
C SER A 44 10.46 20.61 -110.21
N ASP A 45 9.49 21.43 -109.78
CA ASP A 45 8.07 21.08 -109.58
C ASP A 45 7.89 19.84 -108.68
N SER A 46 8.64 19.80 -107.58
CA SER A 46 8.64 18.67 -106.65
C SER A 46 8.19 19.09 -105.25
N LYS A 47 7.40 18.23 -104.59
CA LYS A 47 6.97 18.45 -103.21
C LYS A 47 6.94 17.13 -102.43
N VAL A 48 7.70 17.07 -101.35
CA VAL A 48 7.78 15.92 -100.45
C VAL A 48 7.62 16.38 -99.01
N THR A 49 6.77 15.68 -98.26
CA THR A 49 6.52 15.94 -96.85
C THR A 49 6.89 14.70 -96.04
N TRP A 50 7.72 14.85 -95.02
CA TRP A 50 8.05 13.81 -94.06
C TRP A 50 7.38 14.12 -92.73
N ASN A 51 6.45 13.26 -92.31
CA ASN A 51 5.81 13.33 -91.00
C ASN A 51 6.60 12.43 -90.05
N ILE A 52 7.24 13.02 -89.03
CA ILE A 52 7.98 12.29 -88.01
C ILE A 52 7.10 12.20 -86.76
N THR A 53 6.88 10.98 -86.27
CA THR A 53 6.16 10.72 -85.02
C THR A 53 7.01 9.84 -84.10
N VAL A 54 7.23 10.28 -82.87
CA VAL A 54 7.90 9.51 -81.81
C VAL A 54 6.88 9.12 -80.74
N PRO A 55 7.19 8.22 -79.78
CA PRO A 55 6.28 7.92 -78.68
C PRO A 55 6.02 9.15 -77.79
N GLU A 56 4.94 9.11 -77.01
CA GLU A 56 4.75 10.04 -75.88
C GLU A 56 5.93 9.92 -74.89
N GLY A 57 6.24 11.02 -74.18
CA GLY A 57 7.48 11.15 -73.40
C GLY A 57 8.71 11.58 -74.22
N PHE A 58 8.59 11.77 -75.54
CA PHE A 58 9.69 12.23 -76.41
C PHE A 58 9.34 13.46 -77.24
N ARG A 59 10.37 14.27 -77.54
CA ARG A 59 10.37 15.32 -78.56
C ARG A 59 11.29 14.94 -79.72
N ILE A 60 11.17 15.63 -80.86
CA ILE A 60 11.97 15.38 -82.06
C ILE A 60 13.02 16.49 -82.19
N LYS A 61 14.28 16.07 -82.21
CA LYS A 61 15.44 16.93 -82.47
C LYS A 61 15.89 16.76 -83.92
N LEU A 62 15.78 17.81 -84.71
CA LEU A 62 16.20 17.90 -86.11
C LEU A 62 17.44 18.80 -86.26
N TYR A 63 18.38 18.39 -87.10
CA TYR A 63 19.53 19.21 -87.51
C TYR A 63 19.98 18.83 -88.93
N PHE A 64 20.70 19.73 -89.59
CA PHE A 64 21.17 19.55 -90.96
C PHE A 64 22.68 19.27 -91.00
N MET A 65 23.10 18.44 -91.96
CA MET A 65 24.51 18.10 -92.23
C MET A 65 25.01 18.70 -93.55
N HIS A 66 24.08 19.07 -94.44
CA HIS A 66 24.31 19.78 -95.70
C HIS A 66 23.03 20.55 -96.06
N PHE A 67 23.17 21.79 -96.54
CA PHE A 67 22.04 22.60 -97.01
C PHE A 67 22.43 23.51 -98.18
N ASN A 68 21.74 23.35 -99.32
CA ASN A 68 22.03 24.03 -100.58
C ASN A 68 20.77 24.08 -101.46
N LEU A 69 19.94 25.10 -101.26
CA LEU A 69 18.72 25.40 -102.03
C LEU A 69 18.87 26.74 -102.75
N GLU A 70 17.94 27.06 -103.65
CA GLU A 70 17.75 28.43 -104.11
C GLU A 70 17.43 29.38 -102.92
N SER A 71 17.78 30.66 -103.05
CA SER A 71 17.47 31.71 -102.07
C SER A 71 16.43 32.67 -102.63
N SER A 72 15.31 32.81 -101.94
CA SER A 72 14.21 33.72 -102.29
C SER A 72 13.70 34.49 -101.06
N TYR A 73 12.99 35.60 -101.27
CA TYR A 73 12.50 36.45 -100.17
C TYR A 73 11.49 35.68 -99.30
N LEU A 74 11.77 35.53 -98.00
CA LEU A 74 11.00 34.68 -97.07
C LEU A 74 10.86 33.21 -97.53
N CYS A 75 11.77 32.73 -98.38
CA CYS A 75 11.74 31.38 -98.96
C CYS A 75 10.45 31.07 -99.74
N GLU A 76 10.02 32.02 -100.59
CA GLU A 76 8.78 31.91 -101.38
C GLU A 76 8.86 30.99 -102.63
N TYR A 77 10.07 30.63 -103.09
CA TYR A 77 10.29 29.68 -104.20
C TYR A 77 10.65 28.28 -103.65
N ASP A 78 11.93 27.90 -103.65
CA ASP A 78 12.41 26.66 -103.03
C ASP A 78 12.55 26.80 -101.51
N TYR A 79 12.08 25.80 -100.73
CA TYR A 79 12.18 25.82 -99.27
C TYR A 79 12.17 24.44 -98.60
N VAL A 80 12.71 24.40 -97.37
CA VAL A 80 12.43 23.38 -96.35
C VAL A 80 11.68 24.04 -95.19
N LYS A 81 10.41 23.66 -94.98
CA LYS A 81 9.54 24.14 -93.91
C LYS A 81 9.44 23.08 -92.82
N VAL A 82 9.53 23.48 -91.55
CA VAL A 82 9.45 22.60 -90.37
C VAL A 82 8.34 23.09 -89.44
N GLU A 83 7.36 22.25 -89.14
CA GLU A 83 6.16 22.63 -88.37
C GLU A 83 5.61 21.46 -87.52
N THR A 84 4.76 21.77 -86.55
CA THR A 84 3.85 20.81 -85.91
C THR A 84 2.46 20.88 -86.58
N GLU A 85 1.43 20.27 -85.98
CA GLU A 85 0.05 20.39 -86.48
C GLU A 85 -0.48 21.84 -86.39
N ASP A 86 -0.08 22.60 -85.36
CA ASP A 86 -0.59 23.95 -85.05
C ASP A 86 0.47 25.07 -85.15
N GLN A 87 1.77 24.76 -85.21
CA GLN A 87 2.86 25.75 -85.08
C GLN A 87 3.96 25.59 -86.14
N LEU A 88 4.22 26.66 -86.90
CA LEU A 88 5.45 26.79 -87.69
C LEU A 88 6.66 26.92 -86.76
N LEU A 89 7.63 26.00 -86.87
CA LEU A 89 8.87 26.02 -86.09
C LEU A 89 9.98 26.77 -86.84
N ALA A 90 10.16 26.49 -88.14
CA ALA A 90 11.14 27.15 -88.99
C ALA A 90 10.80 27.07 -90.49
N ILE A 91 11.42 27.92 -91.30
CA ILE A 91 11.48 27.79 -92.76
C ILE A 91 12.88 28.19 -93.23
N PHE A 92 13.43 27.41 -94.16
CA PHE A 92 14.82 27.53 -94.60
C PHE A 92 14.97 27.50 -96.13
N CYS A 93 15.91 28.27 -96.65
CA CYS A 93 16.31 28.33 -98.07
C CYS A 93 17.74 28.89 -98.21
N GLY A 94 18.35 28.73 -99.40
CA GLY A 94 19.73 29.17 -99.67
C GLY A 94 20.83 28.12 -99.43
N ARG A 95 22.09 28.59 -99.47
CA ARG A 95 23.37 27.87 -99.35
C ARG A 95 24.31 28.62 -98.40
N GLU A 96 25.09 27.89 -97.59
CA GLU A 96 25.91 28.42 -96.47
C GLU A 96 27.03 29.44 -96.82
N THR A 97 27.09 29.93 -98.07
CA THR A 97 28.15 30.81 -98.59
C THR A 97 27.72 32.26 -98.86
N THR A 98 26.49 32.66 -98.52
CA THR A 98 25.95 33.98 -98.89
C THR A 98 25.20 34.68 -97.74
N ASP A 99 25.61 35.92 -97.42
CA ASP A 99 25.20 36.70 -96.22
C ASP A 99 23.72 37.16 -96.15
N THR A 100 22.82 36.67 -97.02
CA THR A 100 21.46 37.20 -97.20
C THR A 100 20.34 36.17 -97.02
N GLU A 101 20.62 35.05 -96.36
CA GLU A 101 19.84 33.81 -96.53
C GLU A 101 19.38 33.19 -95.19
N HIS A 102 18.31 32.40 -95.24
CA HIS A 102 17.75 31.68 -94.10
C HIS A 102 18.20 30.21 -94.10
N THR A 103 19.50 29.96 -94.00
CA THR A 103 20.06 28.59 -93.89
C THR A 103 20.04 28.08 -92.44
N PRO A 104 19.83 26.78 -92.18
CA PRO A 104 19.80 26.25 -90.82
C PRO A 104 21.17 26.20 -90.13
N GLY A 105 22.27 26.09 -90.89
CA GLY A 105 23.64 26.02 -90.36
C GLY A 105 23.80 24.96 -89.26
N GLN A 106 24.27 25.38 -88.09
CA GLN A 106 24.42 24.51 -86.90
C GLN A 106 23.23 24.58 -85.93
N GLU A 107 22.13 25.24 -86.30
CA GLU A 107 20.95 25.31 -85.43
C GLU A 107 20.22 23.96 -85.34
N VAL A 108 19.59 23.75 -84.19
CA VAL A 108 18.84 22.54 -83.84
C VAL A 108 17.38 22.93 -83.68
N VAL A 109 16.50 22.38 -84.50
CA VAL A 109 15.06 22.55 -84.34
C VAL A 109 14.56 21.43 -83.43
N LEU A 110 13.91 21.80 -82.32
CA LEU A 110 13.26 20.87 -81.39
C LEU A 110 11.74 21.07 -81.48
N SER A 111 10.97 19.99 -81.62
CA SER A 111 9.50 20.07 -81.53
C SER A 111 9.06 20.23 -80.06
N PRO A 112 7.96 20.95 -79.78
CA PRO A 112 7.40 21.05 -78.43
C PRO A 112 6.78 19.73 -77.93
N GLY A 113 6.36 18.84 -78.84
CA GLY A 113 5.81 17.51 -78.52
C GLY A 113 6.35 16.42 -79.44
N SER A 114 5.67 15.26 -79.47
CA SER A 114 6.10 14.03 -80.14
C SER A 114 5.91 13.99 -81.67
N PHE A 115 5.54 15.11 -82.30
CA PHE A 115 5.30 15.23 -83.74
C PHE A 115 6.08 16.39 -84.38
N MET A 116 6.59 16.16 -85.59
CA MET A 116 7.21 17.18 -86.44
C MET A 116 7.00 16.83 -87.92
N SER A 117 6.42 17.74 -88.69
CA SER A 117 6.33 17.66 -90.16
C SER A 117 7.40 18.51 -90.82
N ILE A 118 8.06 17.94 -91.84
CA ILE A 118 9.08 18.61 -92.65
C ILE A 118 8.62 18.57 -94.10
N THR A 119 8.43 19.74 -94.73
CA THR A 119 8.04 19.84 -96.14
C THR A 119 9.14 20.48 -96.96
N PHE A 120 9.69 19.73 -97.91
CA PHE A 120 10.49 20.27 -99.01
C PHE A 120 9.57 20.59 -100.19
N GLN A 121 9.78 21.75 -100.79
CA GLN A 121 9.17 22.12 -102.06
C GLN A 121 10.20 22.78 -102.97
N SER A 122 10.17 22.41 -104.26
CA SER A 122 10.87 23.13 -105.33
C SER A 122 9.90 23.71 -106.36
N ASP A 123 10.26 24.86 -106.92
CA ASP A 123 9.51 25.61 -107.91
C ASP A 123 9.79 25.09 -109.36
N PHE A 124 9.26 25.76 -110.39
CA PHE A 124 9.43 25.36 -111.80
C PHE A 124 10.75 25.82 -112.45
N SER A 125 11.62 26.54 -111.74
CA SER A 125 12.65 27.44 -112.30
C SER A 125 14.08 27.17 -111.82
N ASN A 126 14.45 25.89 -111.67
CA ASN A 126 15.78 25.47 -111.19
C ASN A 126 16.90 25.69 -112.26
N GLU A 127 17.29 26.95 -112.52
CA GLU A 127 18.32 27.35 -113.50
C GLU A 127 19.76 27.13 -112.99
N GLU A 128 20.04 27.45 -111.72
CA GLU A 128 21.27 27.00 -111.03
C GLU A 128 21.10 25.54 -110.57
N ARG A 129 22.22 24.84 -110.29
CA ARG A 129 22.19 23.44 -109.87
C ARG A 129 22.44 23.30 -108.38
N PHE A 130 21.40 23.55 -107.60
CA PHE A 130 21.40 23.36 -106.15
C PHE A 130 21.35 21.86 -105.79
N THR A 131 22.19 21.42 -104.85
CA THR A 131 22.33 20.00 -104.46
C THR A 131 21.34 19.55 -103.38
N GLY A 132 20.55 20.47 -102.82
CA GLY A 132 19.52 20.17 -101.84
C GLY A 132 20.06 20.01 -100.42
N PHE A 133 19.49 19.11 -99.63
CA PHE A 133 19.80 19.00 -98.20
C PHE A 133 19.91 17.56 -97.70
N GLU A 134 20.65 17.41 -96.60
CA GLU A 134 20.72 16.19 -95.80
C GLU A 134 20.46 16.56 -94.33
N ALA A 135 19.37 16.03 -93.77
CA ALA A 135 18.95 16.25 -92.40
C ALA A 135 18.94 14.96 -91.60
N HIS A 136 19.15 15.07 -90.30
CA HIS A 136 19.08 13.96 -89.35
C HIS A 136 18.11 14.33 -88.21
N TYR A 137 17.29 13.36 -87.80
CA TYR A 137 16.41 13.51 -86.66
C TYR A 137 16.62 12.41 -85.63
N MET A 138 16.34 12.71 -84.37
CA MET A 138 16.31 11.76 -83.27
C MET A 138 15.24 12.13 -82.23
N ALA A 139 14.65 11.12 -81.62
CA ALA A 139 13.86 11.26 -80.40
C ALA A 139 14.77 11.71 -79.25
N VAL A 140 14.31 12.68 -78.48
CA VAL A 140 14.95 13.16 -77.25
C VAL A 140 13.93 13.02 -76.13
N ASP A 141 14.40 12.42 -75.04
CA ASP A 141 13.65 12.20 -73.80
C ASP A 141 13.17 13.54 -73.21
N VAL A 142 11.93 13.62 -72.78
CA VAL A 142 11.44 14.75 -71.95
C VAL A 142 11.74 14.43 -70.49
N ASP A 143 12.06 15.43 -69.68
CA ASP A 143 12.23 15.25 -68.23
C ASP A 143 11.13 16.00 -67.49
N GLU A 144 9.97 15.33 -67.30
CA GLU A 144 8.79 15.92 -66.66
C GLU A 144 9.03 16.26 -65.18
N CYS A 145 10.10 15.75 -64.57
CA CYS A 145 10.52 16.16 -63.23
C CYS A 145 11.19 17.55 -63.20
N THR A 146 11.63 18.06 -64.36
CA THR A 146 12.17 19.42 -64.52
C THR A 146 11.21 20.37 -65.25
N GLU A 147 10.43 19.87 -66.21
CA GLU A 147 9.53 20.68 -67.04
C GLU A 147 8.16 20.86 -66.38
N ARG A 148 8.10 21.82 -65.44
CA ARG A 148 6.88 22.19 -64.71
C ARG A 148 5.99 23.14 -65.51
N GLU A 149 5.35 22.65 -66.57
CA GLU A 149 4.36 23.46 -67.31
C GLU A 149 3.01 23.55 -66.56
N ASP A 150 2.60 22.49 -65.83
CA ASP A 150 1.44 22.49 -64.92
C ASP A 150 1.81 21.98 -63.52
N GLU A 151 1.86 22.86 -62.51
CA GLU A 151 2.14 22.43 -61.11
C GLU A 151 1.03 21.53 -60.55
N GLU A 152 -0.22 21.70 -61.00
CA GLU A 152 -1.40 20.94 -60.57
C GLU A 152 -1.29 19.42 -60.82
N LEU A 153 -0.46 18.99 -61.78
CA LEU A 153 -0.26 17.57 -62.16
C LEU A 153 1.10 16.99 -61.72
N SER A 154 1.90 17.73 -60.95
CA SER A 154 3.22 17.29 -60.48
C SER A 154 3.18 16.21 -59.38
N CYS A 155 4.29 15.51 -59.15
CA CYS A 155 4.44 14.52 -58.06
C CYS A 155 4.50 15.17 -56.66
N ASP A 156 3.67 14.68 -55.74
CA ASP A 156 3.49 15.23 -54.38
C ASP A 156 4.75 15.14 -53.47
N HIS A 157 5.67 14.20 -53.74
CA HIS A 157 6.86 14.01 -52.93
C HIS A 157 8.17 13.85 -53.71
N TYR A 158 8.26 12.81 -54.55
CA TYR A 158 9.44 12.55 -55.37
C TYR A 158 8.99 12.18 -56.79
N CYS A 159 9.65 12.75 -57.78
CA CYS A 159 9.50 12.42 -59.20
C CYS A 159 10.75 11.67 -59.68
N HIS A 160 10.56 10.65 -60.51
CA HIS A 160 11.64 9.86 -61.10
C HIS A 160 11.42 9.75 -62.61
N ASN A 161 12.24 10.47 -63.38
CA ASN A 161 12.27 10.36 -64.84
C ASN A 161 12.95 9.04 -65.29
N TYR A 162 12.47 8.45 -66.39
CA TYR A 162 13.09 7.36 -67.13
C TYR A 162 12.87 7.55 -68.64
N ILE A 163 13.64 6.84 -69.47
CA ILE A 163 13.54 7.01 -70.93
C ILE A 163 12.13 6.65 -71.45
N GLY A 164 11.36 7.67 -71.82
CA GLY A 164 9.94 7.56 -72.20
C GLY A 164 8.93 7.72 -71.06
N GLY A 165 9.22 8.53 -70.04
CA GLY A 165 8.25 9.07 -69.08
C GLY A 165 8.70 9.02 -67.61
N TYR A 166 7.80 9.40 -66.69
CA TYR A 166 8.12 9.50 -65.26
C TYR A 166 7.20 8.65 -64.36
N TYR A 167 7.59 8.49 -63.09
CA TYR A 167 6.71 8.01 -62.03
C TYR A 167 6.96 8.73 -60.69
N CYS A 168 5.94 8.78 -59.84
CA CYS A 168 6.04 9.37 -58.51
C CYS A 168 6.36 8.34 -57.42
N SER A 169 6.98 8.78 -56.32
CA SER A 169 7.11 7.97 -55.09
C SER A 169 7.03 8.83 -53.83
N CYS A 170 6.71 8.18 -52.70
CA CYS A 170 6.45 8.87 -51.44
C CYS A 170 7.63 8.86 -50.44
N ARG A 171 7.56 9.76 -49.46
CA ARG A 171 8.41 9.74 -48.26
C ARG A 171 8.14 8.50 -47.41
N PHE A 172 9.10 8.10 -46.57
CA PHE A 172 8.92 6.98 -45.64
C PHE A 172 7.74 7.25 -44.69
N GLY A 173 6.87 6.25 -44.48
CA GLY A 173 5.63 6.38 -43.70
C GLY A 173 4.40 6.79 -44.50
N TYR A 174 4.56 7.16 -45.78
CA TYR A 174 3.46 7.48 -46.70
C TYR A 174 3.27 6.37 -47.75
N ILE A 175 2.09 6.33 -48.34
CA ILE A 175 1.66 5.35 -49.34
C ILE A 175 1.20 6.09 -50.60
N LEU A 176 1.67 5.67 -51.77
CA LEU A 176 1.24 6.23 -53.05
C LEU A 176 -0.24 5.92 -53.29
N HIS A 177 -1.01 6.95 -53.63
CA HIS A 177 -2.44 6.87 -53.87
C HIS A 177 -2.75 6.26 -55.26
N THR A 178 -4.02 5.92 -55.52
CA THR A 178 -4.45 5.28 -56.78
C THR A 178 -4.42 6.20 -58.00
N ASP A 179 -4.11 7.48 -57.82
CA ASP A 179 -3.74 8.42 -58.89
C ASP A 179 -2.27 8.28 -59.33
N ASN A 180 -1.49 7.40 -58.68
CA ASN A 180 -0.04 7.22 -58.86
C ASN A 180 0.80 8.49 -58.60
N ARG A 181 0.25 9.50 -57.92
CA ARG A 181 0.81 10.85 -57.82
C ARG A 181 0.86 11.41 -56.40
N THR A 182 -0.23 11.29 -55.65
CA THR A 182 -0.36 11.83 -54.28
C THR A 182 0.02 10.81 -53.22
N CYS A 183 0.44 11.29 -52.05
CA CYS A 183 0.97 10.47 -50.97
C CYS A 183 0.07 10.57 -49.74
N ARG A 184 -0.72 9.52 -49.52
CA ARG A 184 -1.60 9.37 -48.35
C ARG A 184 -0.88 8.75 -47.17
N VAL A 185 -1.51 8.78 -45.99
CA VAL A 185 -1.08 8.02 -44.80
C VAL A 185 -2.16 7.02 -44.34
N GLU A 186 -1.83 6.22 -43.32
CA GLU A 186 -2.79 5.39 -42.58
C GLU A 186 -2.93 5.93 -41.16
N CYS A 187 -4.15 6.37 -40.85
CA CYS A 187 -4.48 7.20 -39.69
C CYS A 187 -5.87 6.85 -39.12
N GLN A 188 -6.22 5.55 -39.12
CA GLN A 188 -7.58 5.07 -38.85
C GLN A 188 -7.74 4.36 -37.49
N ASP A 189 -6.66 3.83 -36.91
CA ASP A 189 -6.67 3.03 -35.67
C ASP A 189 -6.43 3.85 -34.38
N ASN A 190 -6.80 5.14 -34.37
CA ASN A 190 -6.49 6.04 -33.26
C ASN A 190 -7.57 6.01 -32.16
N LEU A 191 -7.33 5.27 -31.07
CA LEU A 191 -8.23 5.16 -29.91
C LEU A 191 -7.70 5.90 -28.67
N PHE A 192 -8.48 6.84 -28.14
CA PHE A 192 -8.15 7.67 -26.98
C PHE A 192 -9.06 7.37 -25.79
N THR A 193 -8.48 6.86 -24.69
CA THR A 193 -9.22 6.42 -23.49
C THR A 193 -8.87 7.18 -22.20
N GLN A 194 -8.02 8.21 -22.29
CA GLN A 194 -7.62 9.05 -21.15
C GLN A 194 -8.62 10.19 -20.91
N ARG A 195 -8.78 10.70 -19.67
CA ARG A 195 -9.68 11.84 -19.39
C ARG A 195 -9.32 13.14 -20.13
N THR A 196 -8.07 13.29 -20.56
CA THR A 196 -7.58 14.45 -21.32
C THR A 196 -6.58 14.00 -22.39
N GLY A 197 -6.52 14.71 -23.51
CA GLY A 197 -5.54 14.45 -24.56
C GLY A 197 -5.53 15.52 -25.64
N VAL A 198 -4.67 15.32 -26.65
CA VAL A 198 -4.50 16.21 -27.81
C VAL A 198 -4.58 15.36 -29.07
N ILE A 199 -5.26 15.86 -30.10
CA ILE A 199 -5.42 15.22 -31.41
C ILE A 199 -5.11 16.28 -32.47
N THR A 200 -4.43 15.88 -33.54
CA THR A 200 -4.06 16.77 -34.66
C THR A 200 -4.33 16.11 -36.00
N SER A 201 -4.27 16.89 -37.09
CA SER A 201 -3.96 16.34 -38.41
C SER A 201 -2.58 15.64 -38.40
N PRO A 202 -2.31 14.70 -39.32
CA PRO A 202 -0.98 14.12 -39.46
C PRO A 202 0.06 15.19 -39.82
N ASP A 203 1.27 15.05 -39.28
CA ASP A 203 2.42 15.98 -39.41
C ASP A 203 2.18 17.45 -39.01
N PHE A 204 1.09 17.77 -38.30
CA PHE A 204 0.82 19.12 -37.78
C PHE A 204 2.02 19.70 -36.99
N PRO A 205 2.47 20.95 -37.24
CA PRO A 205 1.82 22.01 -38.04
C PRO A 205 2.42 22.20 -39.44
N ASN A 206 2.89 21.14 -40.08
CA ASN A 206 3.26 21.11 -41.51
C ASN A 206 2.00 20.85 -42.38
N PRO A 207 2.08 20.97 -43.72
CA PRO A 207 1.01 20.56 -44.61
C PRO A 207 0.57 19.11 -44.36
N TYR A 208 -0.73 18.86 -44.27
CA TYR A 208 -1.22 17.50 -44.03
C TYR A 208 -1.14 16.61 -45.28
N PRO A 209 -1.07 15.27 -45.12
CA PRO A 209 -1.05 14.35 -46.25
C PRO A 209 -2.32 14.45 -47.11
N LYS A 210 -2.13 14.50 -48.43
CA LYS A 210 -3.21 14.46 -49.43
C LYS A 210 -3.90 13.09 -49.46
N SER A 211 -5.08 13.01 -50.09
CA SER A 211 -5.89 11.81 -50.34
C SER A 211 -6.02 10.88 -49.13
N SER A 212 -6.17 11.46 -47.93
CA SER A 212 -6.13 10.73 -46.65
C SER A 212 -7.47 10.82 -45.93
N GLU A 213 -7.90 9.69 -45.36
CA GLU A 213 -9.16 9.60 -44.60
C GLU A 213 -8.85 9.06 -43.20
N CYS A 214 -8.75 9.98 -42.23
CA CYS A 214 -8.31 9.70 -40.86
C CYS A 214 -9.48 9.58 -39.90
N PHE A 215 -9.43 8.58 -39.02
CA PHE A 215 -10.41 8.34 -37.99
C PHE A 215 -9.75 8.38 -36.61
N TYR A 216 -10.34 9.17 -35.72
CA TYR A 216 -9.94 9.29 -34.31
C TYR A 216 -11.16 9.03 -33.42
N VAL A 217 -11.06 8.05 -32.53
CA VAL A 217 -12.13 7.67 -31.60
C VAL A 217 -11.72 8.05 -30.20
N ILE A 218 -12.55 8.82 -29.50
CA ILE A 218 -12.39 9.04 -28.06
C ILE A 218 -13.50 8.26 -27.36
N GLU A 219 -13.12 7.31 -26.52
CA GLU A 219 -14.06 6.42 -25.84
C GLU A 219 -13.70 6.27 -24.36
N LEU A 220 -14.62 6.72 -23.51
CA LEU A 220 -14.48 6.76 -22.06
C LEU A 220 -15.61 5.98 -21.38
N GLU A 221 -15.47 5.77 -20.07
CA GLU A 221 -16.50 5.11 -19.26
C GLU A 221 -17.82 5.91 -19.25
N GLU A 222 -18.95 5.20 -19.21
CA GLU A 222 -20.29 5.79 -19.16
C GLU A 222 -20.44 6.70 -17.93
N GLY A 223 -20.80 7.97 -18.14
CA GLY A 223 -20.91 9.00 -17.10
C GLY A 223 -19.90 10.15 -17.24
N PHE A 224 -18.87 10.01 -18.09
CA PHE A 224 -18.07 11.14 -18.55
C PHE A 224 -18.77 11.90 -19.68
N VAL A 225 -18.52 13.22 -19.75
CA VAL A 225 -18.91 14.10 -20.85
C VAL A 225 -17.66 14.71 -21.45
N ILE A 226 -17.42 14.45 -22.74
CA ILE A 226 -16.29 14.99 -23.48
C ILE A 226 -16.57 16.44 -23.90
N SER A 227 -15.58 17.31 -23.68
CA SER A 227 -15.50 18.64 -24.27
C SER A 227 -14.28 18.74 -25.18
N LEU A 228 -14.43 19.41 -26.33
CA LEU A 228 -13.37 19.64 -27.32
C LEU A 228 -13.06 21.12 -27.44
N GLN A 229 -11.78 21.44 -27.59
CA GLN A 229 -11.29 22.80 -27.79
C GLN A 229 -10.21 22.78 -28.87
N PHE A 230 -10.46 23.42 -30.01
CA PHE A 230 -9.42 23.64 -31.02
C PHE A 230 -8.39 24.66 -30.50
N GLU A 231 -7.14 24.45 -30.85
CA GLU A 231 -5.97 25.17 -30.32
C GLU A 231 -4.92 25.40 -31.43
N ASP A 232 -4.09 26.43 -31.25
CA ASP A 232 -3.05 26.86 -32.20
C ASP A 232 -3.59 27.18 -33.61
N ILE A 233 -3.05 26.55 -34.65
CA ILE A 233 -3.40 26.80 -36.07
C ILE A 233 -4.60 25.92 -36.45
N PHE A 234 -5.51 26.51 -37.22
CA PHE A 234 -6.59 25.82 -37.91
C PHE A 234 -6.63 26.34 -39.35
N ASP A 235 -6.27 25.48 -40.29
CA ASP A 235 -6.02 25.79 -41.69
C ASP A 235 -6.34 24.53 -42.52
N ILE A 236 -7.48 24.52 -43.20
CA ILE A 236 -8.02 23.38 -43.95
C ILE A 236 -8.65 23.93 -45.23
N GLU A 237 -8.39 23.31 -46.38
CA GLU A 237 -8.84 23.83 -47.68
C GLU A 237 -10.37 24.00 -47.76
N ASP A 238 -10.83 25.18 -48.18
CA ASP A 238 -12.24 25.57 -48.24
C ASP A 238 -12.62 26.28 -49.56
N HIS A 239 -13.88 26.68 -49.69
CA HIS A 239 -14.37 27.41 -50.86
C HIS A 239 -15.33 28.52 -50.41
N PRO A 240 -15.19 29.77 -50.90
CA PRO A 240 -15.93 30.92 -50.38
C PRO A 240 -17.46 30.82 -50.54
N GLU A 241 -17.95 30.03 -51.51
CA GLU A 241 -19.39 29.86 -51.77
C GLU A 241 -19.94 28.47 -51.42
N VAL A 242 -19.07 27.48 -51.13
CA VAL A 242 -19.48 26.07 -50.97
C VAL A 242 -18.95 25.54 -49.63
N PRO A 243 -19.79 25.02 -48.73
CA PRO A 243 -19.33 24.55 -47.42
C PRO A 243 -18.44 23.29 -47.52
N CYS A 244 -17.12 23.48 -47.44
CA CYS A 244 -16.09 22.45 -47.36
C CYS A 244 -16.19 21.35 -48.45
N PRO A 245 -16.01 21.70 -49.75
CA PRO A 245 -16.12 20.74 -50.84
C PRO A 245 -14.89 19.83 -50.95
N TYR A 246 -13.71 20.38 -50.66
CA TYR A 246 -12.41 19.70 -50.68
C TYR A 246 -12.23 18.93 -49.37
N ASP A 247 -11.78 19.64 -48.33
CA ASP A 247 -11.29 19.05 -47.09
C ASP A 247 -12.19 19.39 -45.90
N TYR A 248 -12.26 18.50 -44.91
CA TYR A 248 -13.08 18.75 -43.73
C TYR A 248 -12.79 17.86 -42.53
N ILE A 249 -13.13 18.40 -41.34
CA ILE A 249 -13.42 17.62 -40.14
C ILE A 249 -14.94 17.41 -40.01
N LYS A 250 -15.38 16.18 -39.71
CA LYS A 250 -16.74 15.85 -39.25
C LYS A 250 -16.66 15.15 -37.89
N ILE A 251 -17.43 15.63 -36.91
CA ILE A 251 -17.41 15.11 -35.53
C ILE A 251 -18.77 14.49 -35.20
N LYS A 252 -18.80 13.20 -34.90
CA LYS A 252 -20.00 12.45 -34.52
C LYS A 252 -19.99 12.22 -33.00
N ALA A 253 -20.86 12.93 -32.30
CA ALA A 253 -21.08 12.84 -30.88
C ALA A 253 -22.38 12.07 -30.60
N GLY A 254 -22.27 10.76 -30.34
CA GLY A 254 -23.42 9.86 -30.23
C GLY A 254 -24.26 9.85 -31.52
N SER A 255 -25.49 10.37 -31.45
CA SER A 255 -26.39 10.55 -32.60
C SER A 255 -26.24 11.89 -33.32
N LYS A 256 -25.51 12.86 -32.75
CA LYS A 256 -25.36 14.21 -33.32
C LYS A 256 -24.12 14.27 -34.22
N LEU A 257 -24.30 14.67 -35.48
CA LEU A 257 -23.20 15.04 -36.38
C LEU A 257 -22.94 16.54 -36.28
N LEU A 258 -21.66 16.93 -36.32
CA LEU A 258 -21.15 18.29 -36.31
C LEU A 258 -20.15 18.47 -37.45
N GLY A 259 -20.08 19.68 -38.00
CA GLY A 259 -19.34 19.97 -39.23
C GLY A 259 -20.17 19.72 -40.50
N PRO A 260 -19.54 19.70 -41.69
CA PRO A 260 -18.10 19.81 -41.90
C PRO A 260 -17.49 21.12 -41.38
N PHE A 261 -16.23 21.08 -40.99
CA PHE A 261 -15.43 22.24 -40.59
C PHE A 261 -14.18 22.31 -41.47
N CYS A 262 -13.91 23.50 -42.02
CA CYS A 262 -12.81 23.84 -42.92
C CYS A 262 -12.49 25.35 -42.79
N GLY A 263 -11.51 25.86 -43.55
CA GLY A 263 -11.10 27.27 -43.60
C GLY A 263 -10.13 27.67 -42.48
N GLU A 264 -9.81 28.97 -42.40
CA GLU A 264 -8.84 29.52 -41.45
C GLU A 264 -9.38 29.71 -40.01
N LYS A 265 -10.69 29.51 -39.76
CA LYS A 265 -11.31 29.74 -38.44
C LYS A 265 -11.83 28.45 -37.80
N ALA A 266 -11.15 28.05 -36.73
CA ALA A 266 -11.58 26.98 -35.84
C ALA A 266 -13.01 27.18 -35.29
N PRO A 267 -13.79 26.09 -35.09
CA PRO A 267 -15.10 26.16 -34.46
C PRO A 267 -15.00 26.43 -32.94
N GLU A 268 -16.03 27.08 -32.40
CA GLU A 268 -16.14 27.38 -30.96
C GLU A 268 -16.15 26.09 -30.10
N PRO A 269 -15.70 26.13 -28.83
CA PRO A 269 -15.57 24.94 -27.97
C PRO A 269 -16.82 24.07 -27.86
N ILE A 270 -16.67 22.77 -28.10
CA ILE A 270 -17.77 21.83 -28.28
C ILE A 270 -17.96 20.99 -27.02
N ASN A 271 -19.06 21.22 -26.27
CA ASN A 271 -19.50 20.29 -25.25
C ASN A 271 -20.43 19.23 -25.88
N THR A 272 -20.05 17.95 -25.78
CA THR A 272 -20.65 16.87 -26.58
C THR A 272 -21.80 16.14 -25.88
N GLN A 273 -21.92 16.23 -24.55
CA GLN A 273 -22.86 15.47 -23.71
C GLN A 273 -22.78 13.93 -23.87
N THR A 274 -21.62 13.40 -24.28
CA THR A 274 -21.36 11.95 -24.46
C THR A 274 -19.97 11.55 -23.95
N HIS A 275 -19.82 10.28 -23.59
CA HIS A 275 -18.55 9.64 -23.21
C HIS A 275 -17.81 9.02 -24.42
N SER A 276 -18.44 9.00 -25.60
CA SER A 276 -17.88 8.45 -26.84
C SER A 276 -18.15 9.38 -28.03
N ILE A 277 -17.09 9.69 -28.79
CA ILE A 277 -17.15 10.45 -30.05
C ILE A 277 -16.24 9.85 -31.13
N GLN A 278 -16.57 10.12 -32.39
CA GLN A 278 -15.74 9.79 -33.55
C GLN A 278 -15.44 11.08 -34.35
N ILE A 279 -14.18 11.31 -34.67
CA ILE A 279 -13.71 12.44 -35.48
C ILE A 279 -13.18 11.85 -36.80
N LEU A 280 -13.78 12.27 -37.90
CA LEU A 280 -13.32 12.01 -39.27
C LEU A 280 -12.63 13.28 -39.78
N PHE A 281 -11.39 13.16 -40.25
CA PHE A 281 -10.74 14.18 -41.05
C PHE A 281 -10.43 13.62 -42.45
N ARG A 282 -10.70 14.40 -43.49
CA ARG A 282 -10.54 14.00 -44.88
C ARG A 282 -9.81 15.08 -45.67
N SER A 283 -8.83 14.67 -46.46
CA SER A 283 -8.16 15.46 -47.49
C SER A 283 -8.41 14.90 -48.89
N ASP A 284 -8.48 15.76 -49.90
CA ASP A 284 -8.49 15.40 -51.32
C ASP A 284 -7.08 15.43 -51.94
N ASN A 285 -6.96 15.43 -53.28
CA ASN A 285 -5.68 15.35 -53.98
C ASN A 285 -5.00 16.72 -54.24
N SER A 286 -5.46 17.78 -53.57
CA SER A 286 -5.00 19.17 -53.63
C SER A 286 -4.35 19.61 -52.31
N GLY A 287 -4.12 20.92 -52.12
CA GLY A 287 -3.83 21.52 -50.81
C GLY A 287 -2.38 21.46 -50.30
N GLU A 288 -1.95 22.53 -49.62
CA GLU A 288 -0.73 22.59 -48.79
C GLU A 288 -1.06 23.13 -47.38
N ASN A 289 -2.33 23.02 -46.99
CA ASN A 289 -2.89 23.58 -45.76
C ASN A 289 -2.35 22.85 -44.52
N ARG A 290 -2.11 23.62 -43.45
CA ARG A 290 -1.31 23.20 -42.29
C ARG A 290 -2.08 22.44 -41.22
N GLY A 291 -3.39 22.23 -41.45
CA GLY A 291 -4.26 21.39 -40.67
C GLY A 291 -4.68 22.01 -39.34
N TRP A 292 -4.84 21.14 -38.34
CA TRP A 292 -5.57 21.46 -37.13
C TRP A 292 -5.02 20.73 -35.91
N LYS A 293 -5.24 21.35 -34.75
CA LYS A 293 -5.03 20.75 -33.43
C LYS A 293 -6.25 21.01 -32.54
N LEU A 294 -6.59 20.03 -31.72
CA LEU A 294 -7.52 20.19 -30.61
C LEU A 294 -7.02 19.50 -29.34
N SER A 295 -7.34 20.06 -28.18
CA SER A 295 -7.36 19.33 -26.93
C SER A 295 -8.76 18.85 -26.60
N TYR A 296 -8.85 17.76 -25.85
CA TYR A 296 -10.11 17.29 -25.28
C TYR A 296 -9.98 17.11 -23.77
N LYS A 297 -11.09 17.35 -23.06
CA LYS A 297 -11.19 17.24 -21.59
C LYS A 297 -12.52 16.60 -21.23
N ALA A 298 -12.49 15.58 -20.39
CA ALA A 298 -13.67 14.85 -19.94
C ALA A 298 -13.90 15.03 -18.43
N ALA A 299 -15.09 15.50 -18.08
CA ALA A 299 -15.60 15.57 -16.72
C ALA A 299 -16.98 14.91 -16.68
N GLY A 300 -17.35 14.28 -15.57
CA GLY A 300 -18.75 13.89 -15.34
C GLY A 300 -19.50 14.97 -14.55
N ASN A 301 -20.67 14.61 -14.03
CA ASN A 301 -21.46 15.50 -13.18
C ASN A 301 -20.70 15.89 -11.90
N GLU A 302 -20.91 17.13 -11.44
CA GLU A 302 -20.35 17.65 -10.19
C GLU A 302 -21.19 17.18 -8.99
N CYS A 303 -20.53 16.60 -7.99
CA CYS A 303 -21.18 16.20 -6.74
C CYS A 303 -21.23 17.36 -5.71
N PRO A 304 -22.27 17.42 -4.85
CA PRO A 304 -22.36 18.44 -3.80
C PRO A 304 -21.13 18.51 -2.90
N GLY A 305 -20.72 19.73 -2.55
CA GLY A 305 -19.58 19.97 -1.64
C GLY A 305 -19.77 19.30 -0.28
N LEU A 306 -18.71 18.64 0.20
CA LEU A 306 -18.72 17.87 1.45
C LEU A 306 -18.32 18.71 2.66
N GLN A 307 -18.98 18.48 3.79
CA GLN A 307 -18.58 19.01 5.09
C GLN A 307 -17.90 17.90 5.91
N PRO A 308 -16.68 18.12 6.46
CA PRO A 308 -16.05 17.17 7.37
C PRO A 308 -16.91 16.90 8.62
N PRO A 309 -16.91 15.65 9.14
CA PRO A 309 -17.59 15.35 10.39
C PRO A 309 -16.91 16.07 11.57
N VAL A 310 -17.69 16.40 12.60
CA VAL A 310 -17.14 16.94 13.86
C VAL A 310 -16.18 15.91 14.45
N HIS A 311 -14.97 16.35 14.81
CA HIS A 311 -13.84 15.48 15.20
C HIS A 311 -13.32 14.55 14.08
N GLY A 312 -13.34 15.01 12.83
CA GLY A 312 -12.72 14.30 11.71
C GLY A 312 -12.44 15.18 10.49
N LYS A 313 -11.98 14.53 9.42
CA LYS A 313 -11.48 15.12 8.18
C LYS A 313 -11.88 14.30 6.95
N ILE A 314 -11.73 14.90 5.78
CA ILE A 314 -11.99 14.31 4.46
C ILE A 314 -10.74 14.51 3.62
N GLU A 315 -10.22 13.43 3.00
CA GLU A 315 -9.00 13.46 2.18
C GLU A 315 -9.22 12.71 0.85
N PRO A 316 -8.84 13.27 -0.31
CA PRO A 316 -8.39 14.65 -0.52
C PRO A 316 -9.51 15.67 -0.31
N LEU A 317 -9.19 16.84 0.24
CA LEU A 317 -10.10 17.98 0.28
C LEU A 317 -9.97 18.79 -1.02
N GLN A 318 -11.05 18.87 -1.78
CA GLN A 318 -11.14 19.62 -3.05
C GLN A 318 -12.28 20.65 -2.97
N ASP A 319 -12.18 21.75 -3.73
CA ASP A 319 -13.23 22.77 -3.84
C ASP A 319 -14.49 22.26 -4.58
N LYS A 320 -14.30 21.29 -5.47
CA LYS A 320 -15.32 20.60 -6.28
C LYS A 320 -14.93 19.14 -6.43
N TYR A 321 -15.91 18.27 -6.66
CA TYR A 321 -15.70 16.84 -6.95
C TYR A 321 -16.57 16.44 -8.13
N PHE A 322 -16.05 15.59 -9.00
CA PHE A 322 -16.74 15.11 -10.20
C PHE A 322 -16.83 13.58 -10.22
N PHE A 323 -17.62 13.02 -11.14
CA PHE A 323 -17.75 11.58 -11.33
C PHE A 323 -16.42 10.82 -11.23
N LYS A 324 -16.42 9.71 -10.47
CA LYS A 324 -15.26 8.86 -10.12
C LYS A 324 -14.22 9.49 -9.19
N ASP A 325 -14.43 10.70 -8.68
CA ASP A 325 -13.62 11.20 -7.57
C ASP A 325 -14.04 10.48 -6.27
N GLN A 326 -13.04 10.12 -5.47
CA GLN A 326 -13.22 9.33 -4.24
C GLN A 326 -12.56 10.07 -3.07
N VAL A 327 -13.19 9.99 -1.89
CA VAL A 327 -12.63 10.56 -0.65
C VAL A 327 -12.71 9.59 0.51
N LEU A 328 -11.74 9.68 1.40
CA LEU A 328 -11.66 8.96 2.67
C LEU A 328 -12.06 9.90 3.81
N VAL A 329 -13.13 9.54 4.50
CA VAL A 329 -13.54 10.16 5.77
C VAL A 329 -12.81 9.45 6.90
N SER A 330 -12.17 10.22 7.79
CA SER A 330 -11.44 9.69 8.95
C SER A 330 -11.59 10.61 10.16
N CYS A 331 -11.30 10.11 11.36
CA CYS A 331 -11.53 10.83 12.62
C CYS A 331 -10.24 11.23 13.35
N ASP A 332 -10.37 12.20 14.25
CA ASP A 332 -9.28 12.68 15.12
C ASP A 332 -8.74 11.58 16.04
N LYS A 333 -7.50 11.75 16.51
CA LYS A 333 -6.85 10.81 17.44
C LYS A 333 -7.67 10.63 18.72
N GLY A 334 -8.28 9.44 18.86
CA GLY A 334 -9.16 9.08 19.98
C GLY A 334 -10.65 9.06 19.64
N TYR A 335 -10.98 9.18 18.35
CA TYR A 335 -12.30 8.95 17.78
C TYR A 335 -12.20 7.85 16.70
N LYS A 336 -13.33 7.21 16.39
CA LYS A 336 -13.50 6.23 15.30
C LYS A 336 -14.64 6.64 14.40
N VAL A 337 -14.56 6.27 13.13
CA VAL A 337 -15.66 6.47 12.17
C VAL A 337 -16.77 5.49 12.54
N LEU A 338 -17.98 5.99 12.76
CA LEU A 338 -19.17 5.20 13.06
C LEU A 338 -20.12 5.24 11.86
N LYS A 339 -20.39 4.08 11.26
CA LYS A 339 -21.39 3.90 10.20
C LYS A 339 -22.26 2.70 10.55
N ASP A 340 -23.57 2.94 10.68
CA ASP A 340 -24.59 1.91 10.93
C ASP A 340 -24.21 0.99 12.12
N ASP A 341 -23.82 1.62 13.24
CA ASP A 341 -23.32 1.02 14.48
C ASP A 341 -22.00 0.20 14.38
N VAL A 342 -21.33 0.20 13.22
CA VAL A 342 -19.99 -0.38 13.02
C VAL A 342 -18.92 0.70 13.14
N GLU A 343 -17.87 0.43 13.93
CA GLU A 343 -16.69 1.29 14.08
C GLU A 343 -15.56 0.89 13.11
N MET A 344 -14.92 1.89 12.49
CA MET A 344 -13.81 1.72 11.55
C MET A 344 -12.83 2.90 11.59
N ASP A 345 -11.64 2.74 10.97
CA ASP A 345 -10.61 3.78 10.90
C ASP A 345 -10.88 4.82 9.80
N THR A 346 -11.39 4.36 8.65
CA THR A 346 -11.68 5.16 7.47
C THR A 346 -12.94 4.66 6.77
N PHE A 347 -13.75 5.55 6.23
CA PHE A 347 -14.89 5.21 5.38
C PHE A 347 -14.78 5.93 4.03
N GLN A 348 -14.89 5.19 2.94
CA GLN A 348 -14.74 5.70 1.58
C GLN A 348 -16.10 6.03 0.97
N ILE A 349 -16.22 7.21 0.35
CA ILE A 349 -17.35 7.56 -0.53
C ILE A 349 -16.84 8.04 -1.89
N GLU A 350 -17.67 7.91 -2.91
CA GLU A 350 -17.33 8.28 -4.29
C GLU A 350 -18.47 9.04 -4.98
N CYS A 351 -18.11 9.89 -5.93
CA CYS A 351 -19.06 10.64 -6.74
C CYS A 351 -19.57 9.77 -7.91
N LEU A 352 -20.88 9.51 -7.94
CA LEU A 352 -21.54 8.66 -8.92
C LEU A 352 -21.93 9.43 -10.20
N LYS A 353 -22.32 8.70 -11.26
CA LYS A 353 -22.58 9.28 -12.60
C LYS A 353 -23.77 10.25 -12.64
N ASP A 354 -24.66 10.19 -11.65
CA ASP A 354 -25.80 11.07 -11.45
C ASP A 354 -25.48 12.37 -10.69
N GLY A 355 -24.23 12.56 -10.25
CA GLY A 355 -23.83 13.69 -9.42
C GLY A 355 -24.20 13.53 -7.93
N MET A 356 -24.50 12.32 -7.47
CA MET A 356 -24.70 12.03 -6.04
C MET A 356 -23.52 11.26 -5.44
N TRP A 357 -23.28 11.47 -4.14
CA TRP A 357 -22.31 10.67 -3.39
C TRP A 357 -22.88 9.28 -3.07
N SER A 358 -22.05 8.25 -3.22
CA SER A 358 -22.44 6.85 -2.98
C SER A 358 -22.93 6.57 -1.56
N ASN A 359 -22.53 7.38 -0.58
CA ASN A 359 -23.02 7.35 0.80
C ASN A 359 -23.00 8.76 1.42
N LYS A 360 -23.74 8.93 2.53
CA LYS A 360 -23.66 10.11 3.39
C LYS A 360 -22.39 10.06 4.25
N ILE A 361 -21.88 11.22 4.65
CA ILE A 361 -20.77 11.36 5.60
C ILE A 361 -21.15 10.68 6.95
N PRO A 362 -20.32 9.75 7.46
CA PRO A 362 -20.49 9.12 8.77
C PRO A 362 -20.11 10.06 9.92
N THR A 363 -20.39 9.67 11.16
CA THR A 363 -20.04 10.45 12.36
C THR A 363 -18.75 9.93 13.01
N CYS A 364 -18.08 10.79 13.79
CA CYS A 364 -16.93 10.39 14.60
C CYS A 364 -17.38 10.14 16.05
N LYS A 365 -17.35 8.86 16.46
CA LYS A 365 -17.63 8.43 17.84
C LYS A 365 -16.35 8.51 18.67
N ILE A 366 -16.40 9.09 19.86
CA ILE A 366 -15.26 9.10 20.78
C ILE A 366 -14.97 7.67 21.27
N ALA A 367 -13.70 7.28 21.35
CA ALA A 367 -13.30 5.98 21.86
C ALA A 367 -13.71 5.84 23.34
N ASP A 368 -14.21 4.67 23.70
CA ASP A 368 -14.67 4.34 25.06
C ASP A 368 -13.84 3.18 25.60
N CYS A 369 -13.27 3.33 26.80
CA CYS A 369 -12.53 2.28 27.48
C CYS A 369 -13.42 1.35 28.33
N GLY A 370 -14.72 1.64 28.39
CA GLY A 370 -15.71 0.88 29.15
C GLY A 370 -15.49 0.92 30.66
N ALA A 371 -16.31 0.17 31.38
CA ALA A 371 -16.21 0.05 32.84
C ALA A 371 -14.83 -0.54 33.23
N PRO A 372 -14.04 0.13 34.08
CA PRO A 372 -12.76 -0.40 34.52
C PRO A 372 -12.94 -1.65 35.39
N ALA A 373 -12.10 -2.66 35.17
CA ALA A 373 -12.16 -3.91 35.90
C ALA A 373 -11.89 -3.71 37.41
N GLU A 374 -12.63 -4.44 38.25
CA GLU A 374 -12.49 -4.35 39.71
C GLU A 374 -11.09 -4.76 40.19
N LEU A 375 -10.61 -4.12 41.26
CA LEU A 375 -9.30 -4.39 41.86
C LEU A 375 -9.47 -5.22 43.13
N LYS A 376 -8.89 -6.43 43.15
CA LYS A 376 -8.88 -7.28 44.35
C LYS A 376 -8.23 -6.54 45.53
N HIS A 377 -8.98 -6.42 46.63
CA HIS A 377 -8.60 -5.67 47.84
C HIS A 377 -8.35 -4.16 47.62
N GLY A 378 -9.00 -3.59 46.59
CA GLY A 378 -8.92 -2.16 46.27
C GLY A 378 -10.28 -1.51 46.04
N LEU A 379 -10.22 -0.30 45.49
CA LEU A 379 -11.34 0.54 45.08
C LEU A 379 -10.96 1.24 43.78
N VAL A 380 -11.97 1.66 43.00
CA VAL A 380 -11.79 2.50 41.81
C VAL A 380 -12.53 3.82 42.05
N THR A 381 -11.87 4.93 41.78
CA THR A 381 -12.46 6.28 41.84
C THR A 381 -12.31 6.97 40.51
N PHE A 382 -13.40 7.47 39.94
CA PHE A 382 -13.36 8.27 38.71
C PHE A 382 -12.96 9.71 39.03
N SER A 383 -12.15 10.34 38.16
CA SER A 383 -11.78 11.75 38.30
C SER A 383 -12.94 12.72 37.99
N THR A 384 -14.11 12.21 37.57
CA THR A 384 -15.32 13.01 37.27
C THR A 384 -16.55 12.41 37.96
N SER A 385 -17.49 13.25 38.39
CA SER A 385 -18.76 12.84 39.01
C SER A 385 -19.65 11.98 38.12
N ASN A 386 -19.44 12.05 36.80
CA ASN A 386 -20.27 11.41 35.79
C ASN A 386 -19.70 10.03 35.38
N ASN A 387 -18.66 9.55 36.08
CA ASN A 387 -17.98 8.26 35.85
C ASN A 387 -17.58 8.04 34.38
N LEU A 388 -17.04 9.07 33.73
CA LEU A 388 -16.69 9.02 32.31
C LEU A 388 -15.61 7.96 32.01
N THR A 389 -15.85 7.16 30.98
CA THR A 389 -14.99 6.07 30.51
C THR A 389 -14.34 6.35 29.15
N THR A 390 -14.67 7.48 28.52
CA THR A 390 -14.24 7.87 27.17
C THR A 390 -12.82 8.45 27.13
N TYR A 391 -12.23 8.53 25.94
CA TYR A 391 -10.86 9.00 25.69
C TYR A 391 -10.46 10.24 26.50
N LYS A 392 -9.26 10.19 27.11
CA LYS A 392 -8.72 11.15 28.10
C LYS A 392 -9.43 11.22 29.46
N SER A 393 -10.51 10.47 29.69
CA SER A 393 -11.02 10.31 31.06
C SER A 393 -10.00 9.59 31.94
N GLU A 394 -10.02 9.89 33.24
CA GLU A 394 -9.10 9.30 34.22
C GLU A 394 -9.84 8.61 35.36
N ILE A 395 -9.22 7.52 35.82
CA ILE A 395 -9.58 6.80 37.04
C ILE A 395 -8.35 6.65 37.92
N ARG A 396 -8.57 6.49 39.22
CA ARG A 396 -7.56 6.11 40.19
C ARG A 396 -7.97 4.86 40.94
N TYR A 397 -7.12 3.84 40.87
CA TYR A 397 -7.16 2.70 41.78
C TYR A 397 -6.51 3.05 43.11
N SER A 398 -7.07 2.54 44.21
CA SER A 398 -6.47 2.59 45.54
C SER A 398 -6.64 1.26 46.26
N CYS A 399 -5.74 0.93 47.20
CA CYS A 399 -5.86 -0.28 48.02
C CYS A 399 -6.63 0.00 49.32
N GLN A 400 -7.28 -1.04 49.86
CA GLN A 400 -8.08 -0.95 51.09
C GLN A 400 -7.19 -0.80 52.33
N GLN A 401 -6.77 0.43 52.60
CA GLN A 401 -6.02 0.81 53.80
C GLN A 401 -6.86 0.63 55.09
N PRO A 402 -6.25 0.33 56.25
CA PRO A 402 -4.81 0.13 56.46
C PRO A 402 -4.32 -1.29 56.12
N PHE A 403 -5.22 -2.24 55.80
CA PHE A 403 -4.89 -3.67 55.69
C PHE A 403 -4.19 -4.05 54.40
N TYR A 404 -4.27 -3.22 53.35
CA TYR A 404 -3.60 -3.44 52.07
C TYR A 404 -2.84 -2.20 51.59
N LYS A 405 -1.64 -2.42 51.05
CA LYS A 405 -0.74 -1.41 50.46
C LYS A 405 -0.55 -1.66 48.96
N MET A 406 -0.37 -0.60 48.17
CA MET A 406 -0.15 -0.75 46.73
C MET A 406 1.31 -1.13 46.43
N PHE A 407 1.48 -2.18 45.62
CA PHE A 407 2.79 -2.64 45.19
C PHE A 407 3.48 -1.60 44.29
N HIS A 408 4.81 -1.51 44.40
CA HIS A 408 5.68 -0.56 43.66
C HIS A 408 5.42 0.95 43.84
N ASN A 409 4.59 1.39 44.80
CA ASN A 409 4.39 2.82 45.13
C ASN A 409 4.01 3.71 43.92
N ILE A 410 3.23 3.14 42.99
CA ILE A 410 2.70 3.84 41.82
C ILE A 410 1.50 4.71 42.17
N THR A 411 1.17 5.67 41.30
CA THR A 411 0.08 6.65 41.50
C THR A 411 -1.33 6.06 41.48
N GLY A 412 -1.48 4.85 40.92
CA GLY A 412 -2.77 4.19 40.68
C GLY A 412 -3.62 4.83 39.57
N ILE A 413 -3.12 5.85 38.86
CA ILE A 413 -3.87 6.58 37.81
C ILE A 413 -3.85 5.80 36.51
N TYR A 414 -5.00 5.66 35.86
CA TYR A 414 -5.14 5.14 34.50
C TYR A 414 -5.95 6.14 33.67
N THR A 415 -5.45 6.44 32.48
CA THR A 415 -6.11 7.33 31.50
C THR A 415 -6.68 6.48 30.37
N CYS A 416 -7.87 6.82 29.88
CA CYS A 416 -8.45 6.15 28.71
C CYS A 416 -7.70 6.54 27.44
N SER A 417 -7.07 5.56 26.78
CA SER A 417 -6.26 5.75 25.58
C SER A 417 -7.09 5.92 24.29
N ALA A 418 -6.43 6.36 23.21
CA ALA A 418 -7.07 6.53 21.90
C ALA A 418 -7.51 5.21 21.24
N GLN A 419 -7.21 4.07 21.87
CA GLN A 419 -7.51 2.72 21.43
C GLN A 419 -8.64 2.07 22.24
N GLY A 420 -9.30 2.79 23.16
CA GLY A 420 -10.33 2.20 24.03
C GLY A 420 -9.76 1.27 25.12
N VAL A 421 -8.54 1.54 25.59
CA VAL A 421 -7.89 0.77 26.67
C VAL A 421 -7.45 1.70 27.81
N TRP A 422 -7.74 1.32 29.06
CA TRP A 422 -7.23 1.98 30.27
C TRP A 422 -5.72 1.76 30.42
N MET A 423 -4.94 2.84 30.50
CA MET A 423 -3.47 2.79 30.51
C MET A 423 -2.86 3.58 31.68
N ASN A 424 -1.96 2.94 32.42
CA ASN A 424 -1.07 3.57 33.40
C ASN A 424 0.35 3.74 32.82
N GLU A 425 1.06 4.79 33.24
CA GLU A 425 2.40 5.14 32.75
C GLU A 425 3.47 4.05 33.01
N VAL A 426 3.33 3.27 34.08
CA VAL A 426 4.32 2.27 34.51
C VAL A 426 3.86 0.84 34.21
N LEU A 427 2.58 0.53 34.45
CA LEU A 427 2.02 -0.82 34.26
C LEU A 427 1.37 -1.04 32.88
N GLY A 428 1.21 0.01 32.07
CA GLY A 428 0.46 -0.04 30.82
C GLY A 428 -0.99 -0.48 31.09
N ARG A 429 -1.43 -1.55 30.42
CA ARG A 429 -2.77 -2.14 30.60
C ARG A 429 -2.93 -3.01 31.84
N ASN A 430 -1.85 -3.36 32.54
CA ASN A 430 -1.92 -4.30 33.66
C ASN A 430 -2.46 -3.57 34.91
N GLN A 431 -3.35 -4.21 35.68
CA GLN A 431 -3.86 -3.67 36.94
C GLN A 431 -2.76 -3.54 38.02
N PRO A 432 -2.91 -2.63 39.00
CA PRO A 432 -2.03 -2.59 40.16
C PRO A 432 -2.26 -3.81 41.07
N THR A 433 -1.34 -4.08 41.99
CA THR A 433 -1.49 -5.17 42.97
C THR A 433 -1.57 -4.61 44.39
N CYS A 434 -2.59 -5.02 45.14
CA CYS A 434 -2.73 -4.71 46.56
C CYS A 434 -2.16 -5.86 47.40
N LEU A 435 -1.07 -5.61 48.12
CA LEU A 435 -0.46 -6.57 49.04
C LEU A 435 -0.98 -6.36 50.46
N PRO A 436 -1.24 -7.43 51.24
CA PRO A 436 -1.49 -7.33 52.67
C PRO A 436 -0.40 -6.57 53.42
N VAL A 437 -0.80 -5.82 54.43
CA VAL A 437 0.10 -5.21 55.41
C VAL A 437 0.29 -6.17 56.57
N CYS A 438 1.53 -6.60 56.79
CA CYS A 438 1.88 -7.56 57.84
C CYS A 438 2.33 -6.88 59.14
N GLY A 439 2.18 -7.57 60.27
CA GLY A 439 2.90 -7.30 61.51
C GLY A 439 2.56 -6.01 62.26
N LEU A 440 1.49 -5.28 61.90
CA LEU A 440 1.10 -4.01 62.52
C LEU A 440 -0.24 -4.13 63.29
N PRO A 441 -0.27 -4.78 64.47
CA PRO A 441 -1.49 -4.95 65.23
C PRO A 441 -2.02 -3.60 65.74
N LYS A 442 -3.29 -3.31 65.47
CA LYS A 442 -3.95 -2.06 65.91
C LYS A 442 -3.98 -1.90 67.43
N PHE A 443 -4.10 -3.02 68.14
CA PHE A 443 -4.12 -3.05 69.60
C PHE A 443 -2.68 -3.14 70.13
N SER A 444 -2.27 -2.15 70.92
CA SER A 444 -0.97 -2.15 71.58
C SER A 444 -0.96 -3.01 72.84
N ARG A 445 0.15 -3.71 73.06
CA ARG A 445 0.39 -4.48 74.29
C ARG A 445 0.65 -3.50 75.44
N LYS A 446 -0.12 -3.60 76.53
CA LYS A 446 0.14 -2.78 77.73
C LYS A 446 1.52 -3.09 78.31
N LEU A 447 2.42 -2.10 78.30
CA LEU A 447 3.73 -2.16 78.96
C LEU A 447 3.57 -2.30 80.47
N MET A 448 4.13 -3.35 81.10
CA MET A 448 4.54 -3.39 82.52
C MET A 448 5.24 -4.73 82.87
N ALA A 449 6.08 -4.69 83.91
CA ALA A 449 6.58 -5.79 84.77
C ALA A 449 6.89 -7.20 84.18
N ARG A 450 8.12 -7.68 84.44
CA ARG A 450 8.59 -9.04 84.08
C ARG A 450 7.92 -10.10 84.97
N ILE A 451 6.91 -10.81 84.45
CA ILE A 451 6.13 -11.85 85.16
C ILE A 451 6.69 -13.25 84.87
N PHE A 452 6.51 -14.18 85.83
CA PHE A 452 7.23 -15.47 85.85
C PHE A 452 6.56 -16.62 85.08
N ASN A 453 5.23 -16.68 84.96
CA ASN A 453 4.49 -17.88 84.49
C ASN A 453 3.63 -17.65 83.22
N GLY A 454 4.02 -16.70 82.36
CA GLY A 454 3.19 -16.26 81.23
C GLY A 454 1.96 -15.45 81.67
N ARG A 455 1.12 -15.04 80.70
CA ARG A 455 -0.09 -14.24 80.94
C ARG A 455 -1.16 -14.50 79.86
N PRO A 456 -2.47 -14.23 80.13
CA PRO A 456 -3.47 -14.15 79.07
C PRO A 456 -3.08 -13.05 78.07
N ALA A 457 -3.19 -13.35 76.78
CA ALA A 457 -3.01 -12.38 75.71
C ALA A 457 -4.14 -11.35 75.71
N GLN A 458 -3.90 -10.17 75.16
CA GLN A 458 -4.94 -9.15 75.00
C GLN A 458 -5.65 -9.38 73.65
N LYS A 459 -7.00 -9.40 73.62
CA LYS A 459 -7.75 -9.65 72.37
C LYS A 459 -7.33 -8.62 71.31
N GLY A 460 -6.87 -9.11 70.16
CA GLY A 460 -6.36 -8.29 69.06
C GLY A 460 -4.85 -7.95 69.09
N THR A 461 -4.07 -8.34 70.11
CA THR A 461 -2.60 -8.10 70.10
C THR A 461 -1.79 -9.18 69.37
N THR A 462 -2.42 -10.30 69.00
CA THR A 462 -1.82 -11.41 68.24
C THR A 462 -2.70 -11.78 67.01
N PRO A 463 -3.05 -10.84 66.11
CA PRO A 463 -4.05 -11.01 65.04
C PRO A 463 -3.66 -11.98 63.91
N TRP A 464 -2.42 -12.50 63.93
CA TRP A 464 -1.93 -13.49 62.97
C TRP A 464 -2.09 -14.93 63.41
N ILE A 465 -2.44 -15.21 64.68
CA ILE A 465 -2.50 -16.59 65.15
C ILE A 465 -3.71 -17.34 64.55
N ALA A 466 -3.43 -18.53 64.03
CA ALA A 466 -4.41 -19.48 63.56
C ALA A 466 -4.54 -20.64 64.55
N MET A 467 -5.76 -21.14 64.75
CA MET A 467 -6.05 -22.40 65.42
C MET A 467 -6.29 -23.48 64.36
N LEU A 468 -5.50 -24.55 64.39
CA LEU A 468 -5.75 -25.77 63.63
C LEU A 468 -6.70 -26.65 64.46
N SER A 469 -7.88 -26.89 63.91
CA SER A 469 -9.00 -27.50 64.61
C SER A 469 -9.58 -28.63 63.79
N HIS A 470 -9.91 -29.76 64.42
CA HIS A 470 -10.80 -30.75 63.82
C HIS A 470 -12.14 -30.08 63.43
N LEU A 471 -12.89 -30.67 62.51
CA LEU A 471 -14.20 -30.14 62.07
C LEU A 471 -15.16 -29.86 63.25
N SER A 472 -15.07 -30.65 64.32
CA SER A 472 -15.81 -30.51 65.59
C SER A 472 -15.54 -29.22 66.38
N GLY A 473 -14.49 -28.45 66.05
CA GLY A 473 -14.07 -27.28 66.82
C GLY A 473 -13.01 -27.56 67.90
N GLN A 474 -12.53 -28.80 68.03
CA GLN A 474 -11.46 -29.14 68.97
C GLN A 474 -10.07 -28.76 68.41
N PRO A 475 -9.27 -27.94 69.13
CA PRO A 475 -7.91 -27.60 68.71
C PRO A 475 -6.96 -28.80 68.85
N PHE A 476 -6.00 -28.89 67.93
CA PHE A 476 -4.84 -29.79 68.04
C PHE A 476 -3.49 -29.05 67.88
N CYS A 477 -3.42 -28.01 67.04
CA CYS A 477 -2.22 -27.18 66.84
C CYS A 477 -2.55 -25.69 66.66
N GLY A 478 -1.50 -24.86 66.71
CA GLY A 478 -1.49 -23.47 66.25
C GLY A 478 -0.88 -23.29 64.86
N GLY A 479 -0.92 -22.06 64.37
CA GLY A 479 -0.32 -21.62 63.11
C GLY A 479 -0.23 -20.09 63.03
N SER A 480 0.33 -19.56 61.95
CA SER A 480 0.43 -18.12 61.69
C SER A 480 0.00 -17.77 60.27
N LEU A 481 -0.86 -16.76 60.11
CA LEU A 481 -1.28 -16.23 58.80
C LEU A 481 -0.12 -15.50 58.09
N LEU A 482 0.09 -15.82 56.82
CA LEU A 482 1.06 -15.20 55.90
C LEU A 482 0.34 -14.74 54.62
N GLY A 483 0.65 -13.53 54.15
CA GLY A 483 0.01 -12.96 52.97
C GLY A 483 -1.52 -12.91 53.09
N SER A 484 -2.22 -13.23 51.99
CA SER A 484 -3.68 -13.22 51.96
C SER A 484 -4.32 -14.56 52.33
N ASN A 485 -3.67 -15.69 52.05
CA ASN A 485 -4.33 -17.02 52.04
C ASN A 485 -3.46 -18.19 52.53
N TRP A 486 -2.35 -17.96 53.24
CA TRP A 486 -1.45 -19.04 53.70
C TRP A 486 -1.38 -19.11 55.23
N ILE A 487 -1.40 -20.31 55.81
CA ILE A 487 -0.99 -20.52 57.20
C ILE A 487 0.34 -21.27 57.20
N VAL A 488 1.30 -20.79 58.01
CA VAL A 488 2.51 -21.56 58.35
C VAL A 488 2.35 -22.20 59.73
N THR A 489 2.79 -23.45 59.88
CA THR A 489 2.66 -24.28 61.08
C THR A 489 3.80 -25.31 61.12
N ALA A 490 3.81 -26.22 62.10
CA ALA A 490 4.76 -27.32 62.18
C ALA A 490 4.34 -28.46 61.24
N ALA A 491 5.29 -29.21 60.70
CA ALA A 491 5.01 -30.36 59.84
C ALA A 491 4.39 -31.53 60.63
N HIS A 492 4.83 -31.74 61.87
CA HIS A 492 4.27 -32.77 62.76
C HIS A 492 2.79 -32.53 63.13
N CYS A 493 2.25 -31.33 62.92
CA CYS A 493 0.83 -31.03 63.11
C CYS A 493 -0.07 -31.58 61.99
N LEU A 494 0.50 -31.94 60.83
CA LEU A 494 -0.25 -32.23 59.60
C LEU A 494 -0.18 -33.71 59.17
N HIS A 495 0.28 -34.59 60.06
CA HIS A 495 0.20 -36.04 59.89
C HIS A 495 -0.23 -36.74 61.19
N HIS A 496 -0.79 -37.94 61.06
CA HIS A 496 -1.06 -38.82 62.20
C HIS A 496 0.23 -39.36 62.83
N SER A 497 0.17 -39.77 64.10
CA SER A 497 1.29 -40.38 64.81
C SER A 497 1.83 -41.61 64.04
N LEU A 498 3.10 -41.56 63.65
CA LEU A 498 3.74 -42.64 62.89
C LEU A 498 3.91 -43.89 63.76
N ASN A 499 3.56 -45.06 63.23
CA ASN A 499 3.91 -46.33 63.86
C ASN A 499 5.38 -46.69 63.55
N PRO A 500 6.26 -46.89 64.56
CA PRO A 500 7.65 -47.29 64.32
C PRO A 500 7.82 -48.63 63.58
N GLU A 501 6.79 -49.46 63.55
CA GLU A 501 6.79 -50.79 62.90
C GLU A 501 6.22 -50.77 61.46
N ASP A 502 5.69 -49.64 60.98
CA ASP A 502 5.13 -49.50 59.64
C ASP A 502 6.13 -48.84 58.67
N PRO A 503 6.51 -49.49 57.54
CA PRO A 503 7.40 -48.93 56.53
C PRO A 503 6.71 -47.99 55.52
N SER A 504 5.41 -47.71 55.66
CA SER A 504 4.65 -46.87 54.72
C SER A 504 5.19 -45.43 54.62
N PRO A 505 5.11 -44.79 53.43
CA PRO A 505 5.64 -43.44 53.22
C PRO A 505 4.88 -42.39 54.04
N LEU A 506 5.54 -41.28 54.39
CA LEU A 506 4.95 -40.20 55.18
C LEU A 506 3.64 -39.65 54.57
N ASP A 507 3.53 -39.67 53.24
CA ASP A 507 2.36 -39.22 52.50
C ASP A 507 1.07 -39.98 52.87
N SER A 508 1.15 -41.26 53.26
CA SER A 508 -0.03 -42.02 53.70
C SER A 508 -0.48 -41.72 55.13
N TYR A 509 0.30 -40.93 55.87
CA TYR A 509 -0.01 -40.47 57.23
C TYR A 509 -0.51 -39.02 57.27
N LEU A 510 -0.45 -38.27 56.16
CA LEU A 510 -0.92 -36.88 56.09
C LEU A 510 -2.41 -36.74 56.40
N LEU A 511 -2.78 -35.66 57.09
CA LEU A 511 -4.17 -35.25 57.22
C LEU A 511 -4.69 -34.78 55.86
N SER A 512 -5.90 -35.16 55.47
CA SER A 512 -6.53 -34.58 54.28
C SER A 512 -6.99 -33.14 54.55
N PRO A 513 -6.98 -32.23 53.55
CA PRO A 513 -7.64 -30.92 53.60
C PRO A 513 -9.09 -30.95 54.09
N SER A 514 -9.78 -32.10 54.03
CA SER A 514 -11.13 -32.29 54.56
C SER A 514 -11.23 -32.41 56.09
N ASP A 515 -10.15 -32.80 56.78
CA ASP A 515 -10.25 -33.40 58.12
C ASP A 515 -10.18 -32.36 59.23
N PHE A 516 -9.68 -31.16 58.88
CA PHE A 516 -9.52 -30.03 59.77
C PHE A 516 -9.90 -28.72 59.09
N LYS A 517 -10.05 -27.68 59.91
CA LYS A 517 -10.34 -26.31 59.51
C LYS A 517 -9.38 -25.36 60.22
N ILE A 518 -9.11 -24.25 59.57
CA ILE A 518 -8.37 -23.13 60.14
C ILE A 518 -9.37 -22.18 60.79
N ILE A 519 -9.01 -21.62 61.95
CA ILE A 519 -9.77 -20.54 62.59
C ILE A 519 -8.83 -19.39 62.93
N VAL A 520 -9.09 -18.21 62.39
CA VAL A 520 -8.36 -16.96 62.69
C VAL A 520 -9.27 -15.95 63.39
N GLY A 521 -8.70 -14.95 64.05
CA GLY A 521 -9.46 -13.94 64.81
C GLY A 521 -10.07 -14.47 66.12
N LYS A 522 -9.69 -15.69 66.52
CA LYS A 522 -10.12 -16.36 67.75
C LYS A 522 -9.35 -15.87 68.97
N HIS A 523 -10.02 -15.76 70.11
CA HIS A 523 -9.38 -15.45 71.40
C HIS A 523 -9.71 -16.50 72.46
N TRP A 524 -10.98 -16.89 72.64
CA TRP A 524 -11.38 -17.97 73.54
C TRP A 524 -11.01 -19.34 72.95
N ARG A 525 -10.50 -20.24 73.80
CA ARG A 525 -10.06 -21.59 73.38
C ARG A 525 -11.22 -22.47 72.91
N LEU A 526 -12.35 -22.43 73.62
CA LEU A 526 -13.53 -23.28 73.37
C LEU A 526 -14.85 -22.50 73.20
N ARG A 527 -14.92 -21.24 73.63
CA ARG A 527 -16.06 -20.36 73.34
C ARG A 527 -15.88 -19.75 71.95
N SER A 528 -16.95 -19.21 71.39
CA SER A 528 -16.94 -18.45 70.13
C SER A 528 -16.71 -16.96 70.37
N ASP A 529 -15.76 -16.36 69.67
CA ASP A 529 -15.68 -14.91 69.46
C ASP A 529 -16.51 -14.48 68.25
N ASP A 530 -17.01 -13.25 68.31
CA ASP A 530 -17.59 -12.48 67.21
C ASP A 530 -16.61 -12.22 66.05
N THR A 531 -15.30 -12.35 66.31
CA THR A 531 -14.20 -12.09 65.37
C THR A 531 -13.68 -13.34 64.65
N GLU A 532 -14.25 -14.52 64.90
CA GLU A 532 -13.79 -15.78 64.30
C GLU A 532 -14.13 -15.90 62.81
N GLN A 533 -13.12 -16.25 62.01
CA GLN A 533 -13.30 -16.66 60.61
C GLN A 533 -12.89 -18.13 60.46
N HIS A 534 -13.84 -18.99 60.10
CA HIS A 534 -13.60 -20.40 59.81
C HIS A 534 -13.26 -20.59 58.34
N LEU A 535 -12.09 -21.14 58.05
CA LEU A 535 -11.50 -21.20 56.72
C LEU A 535 -11.17 -22.67 56.38
N ARG A 536 -11.47 -23.08 55.15
CA ARG A 536 -11.18 -24.43 54.66
C ARG A 536 -9.77 -24.50 54.10
N VAL A 537 -9.15 -25.66 54.27
CA VAL A 537 -7.87 -25.99 53.64
C VAL A 537 -8.11 -26.37 52.18
N GLN A 538 -7.22 -25.94 51.30
CA GLN A 538 -7.17 -26.35 49.90
C GLN A 538 -6.01 -27.33 49.67
N HIS A 539 -4.80 -26.97 50.10
CA HIS A 539 -3.59 -27.78 49.92
C HIS A 539 -2.70 -27.75 51.17
N ILE A 540 -1.84 -28.76 51.30
CA ILE A 540 -0.90 -28.94 52.40
C ILE A 540 0.49 -29.20 51.79
N PHE A 541 1.51 -28.54 52.31
CA PHE A 541 2.89 -28.69 51.86
C PHE A 541 3.81 -28.82 53.10
N LEU A 542 4.34 -30.02 53.34
CA LEU A 542 5.44 -30.18 54.31
C LEU A 542 6.75 -29.70 53.69
N HIS A 543 7.74 -29.35 54.51
CA HIS A 543 9.08 -29.08 54.01
C HIS A 543 9.68 -30.35 53.36
N PRO A 544 10.27 -30.29 52.14
CA PRO A 544 10.81 -31.48 51.45
C PRO A 544 11.94 -32.23 52.18
N MET A 545 12.56 -31.59 53.17
CA MET A 545 13.60 -32.18 54.04
C MET A 545 13.11 -32.39 55.48
N TYR A 546 11.80 -32.47 55.71
CA TYR A 546 11.25 -32.77 57.03
C TYR A 546 11.53 -34.23 57.43
N ASP A 547 12.17 -34.44 58.59
CA ASP A 547 12.33 -35.76 59.19
C ASP A 547 11.49 -35.88 60.48
N PRO A 548 10.40 -36.67 60.49
CA PRO A 548 9.53 -36.84 61.66
C PRO A 548 10.16 -37.61 62.83
N LYS A 549 11.38 -38.15 62.67
CA LYS A 549 12.14 -38.83 63.76
C LYS A 549 13.07 -37.88 64.51
N THR A 550 13.59 -36.85 63.83
CA THR A 550 14.54 -35.88 64.40
C THR A 550 13.95 -34.48 64.54
N PHE A 551 12.82 -34.21 63.91
CA PHE A 551 12.20 -32.88 63.74
C PHE A 551 13.08 -31.90 62.94
N GLU A 552 14.09 -32.38 62.21
CA GLU A 552 14.82 -31.55 61.24
C GLU A 552 13.83 -31.00 60.21
N ASN A 553 13.84 -29.67 60.03
CA ASN A 553 12.96 -28.89 59.17
C ASN A 553 11.44 -29.07 59.44
N ASP A 554 11.03 -29.17 60.71
CA ASP A 554 9.62 -29.25 61.13
C ASP A 554 8.83 -27.94 60.85
N VAL A 555 8.53 -27.68 59.58
CA VAL A 555 7.71 -26.57 59.10
C VAL A 555 6.84 -27.01 57.93
N ALA A 556 5.61 -26.53 57.90
CA ALA A 556 4.66 -26.79 56.83
C ALA A 556 3.82 -25.54 56.50
N LEU A 557 3.25 -25.56 55.29
CA LEU A 557 2.36 -24.54 54.76
C LEU A 557 1.01 -25.14 54.41
N VAL A 558 -0.04 -24.39 54.71
CA VAL A 558 -1.44 -24.73 54.45
C VAL A 558 -2.03 -23.62 53.59
N GLU A 559 -2.46 -23.96 52.38
CA GLU A 559 -3.17 -23.03 51.49
C GLU A 559 -4.65 -23.01 51.86
N LEU A 560 -5.22 -21.81 51.99
CA LEU A 560 -6.63 -21.60 52.30
C LEU A 560 -7.44 -21.47 51.01
N SER A 561 -8.61 -22.12 50.96
CA SER A 561 -9.50 -22.09 49.78
C SER A 561 -10.22 -20.74 49.56
N GLN A 562 -10.01 -19.78 50.47
CA GLN A 562 -10.58 -18.44 50.45
C GLN A 562 -9.73 -17.52 51.34
N ASP A 563 -9.50 -16.29 50.88
CA ASP A 563 -8.84 -15.24 51.66
C ASP A 563 -9.66 -14.89 52.93
N PRO A 564 -9.09 -14.90 54.14
CA PRO A 564 -9.64 -14.16 55.28
C PRO A 564 -9.88 -12.68 54.97
N VAL A 565 -10.96 -12.14 55.51
CA VAL A 565 -11.24 -10.70 55.51
C VAL A 565 -10.32 -10.05 56.54
N LEU A 566 -9.21 -9.46 56.07
CA LEU A 566 -8.23 -8.80 56.93
C LEU A 566 -8.87 -7.60 57.65
N ASN A 567 -8.66 -7.52 58.96
CA ASN A 567 -9.23 -6.51 59.84
C ASN A 567 -8.42 -6.37 61.14
N ASP A 568 -8.89 -5.55 62.08
CA ASP A 568 -8.27 -5.27 63.39
C ASP A 568 -7.84 -6.52 64.20
N PHE A 569 -8.47 -7.69 63.95
CA PHE A 569 -8.25 -8.95 64.65
C PHE A 569 -7.68 -10.07 63.77
N VAL A 570 -7.53 -9.84 62.46
CA VAL A 570 -7.06 -10.81 61.46
C VAL A 570 -6.10 -10.13 60.48
N MET A 571 -4.80 -10.39 60.60
CA MET A 571 -3.79 -9.89 59.66
C MET A 571 -2.56 -10.82 59.62
N PRO A 572 -1.77 -10.84 58.53
CA PRO A 572 -0.58 -11.68 58.48
C PRO A 572 0.56 -11.21 59.39
N ILE A 573 1.40 -12.14 59.83
CA ILE A 573 2.71 -11.85 60.42
C ILE A 573 3.75 -11.61 59.31
N CYS A 574 4.75 -10.75 59.53
CA CYS A 574 5.83 -10.58 58.56
C CYS A 574 6.82 -11.76 58.60
N LEU A 575 7.47 -12.03 57.46
CA LEU A 575 8.60 -12.95 57.38
C LEU A 575 9.89 -12.25 57.83
N PRO A 576 10.85 -12.96 58.45
CA PRO A 576 12.07 -12.37 58.97
C PRO A 576 12.98 -11.88 57.83
N GLU A 577 13.41 -10.62 57.86
CA GLU A 577 14.35 -10.08 56.86
C GLU A 577 15.82 -10.32 57.24
N ARG A 578 16.08 -10.44 58.53
CA ARG A 578 17.39 -10.64 59.17
C ARG A 578 17.25 -11.68 60.30
N PRO A 579 18.34 -12.35 60.71
CA PRO A 579 18.32 -13.16 61.92
C PRO A 579 17.98 -12.28 63.14
N PRO A 580 17.35 -12.83 64.19
CA PRO A 580 17.08 -12.08 65.41
C PRO A 580 18.41 -11.73 66.11
N GLY A 581 18.42 -10.59 66.82
CA GLY A 581 19.58 -10.17 67.60
C GLY A 581 19.91 -11.12 68.76
N GLU A 582 21.19 -11.18 69.14
CA GLU A 582 21.63 -11.98 70.28
C GLU A 582 20.92 -11.54 71.58
N GLY A 583 20.38 -12.51 72.34
CA GLY A 583 19.59 -12.24 73.54
C GLY A 583 18.24 -11.53 73.28
N ALA A 584 17.75 -11.47 72.04
CA ALA A 584 16.44 -10.88 71.74
C ALA A 584 15.31 -11.61 72.47
N VAL A 585 14.34 -10.84 72.97
CA VAL A 585 13.12 -11.37 73.59
C VAL A 585 12.08 -11.65 72.50
N VAL A 586 11.49 -12.83 72.58
CA VAL A 586 10.40 -13.30 71.72
C VAL A 586 9.12 -13.48 72.54
N ILE A 587 7.98 -13.34 71.88
CA ILE A 587 6.67 -13.69 72.41
C ILE A 587 6.21 -14.97 71.73
N VAL A 588 5.92 -16.01 72.53
CA VAL A 588 5.22 -17.22 72.07
C VAL A 588 3.77 -17.10 72.49
N SER A 589 2.82 -17.52 71.63
CA SER A 589 1.38 -17.46 71.93
C SER A 589 0.65 -18.74 71.53
N GLY A 590 -0.31 -19.19 72.34
CA GLY A 590 -1.06 -20.42 72.10
C GLY A 590 -2.15 -20.76 73.11
N TRP A 591 -2.78 -21.92 72.91
CA TRP A 591 -3.89 -22.45 73.72
C TRP A 591 -3.59 -23.84 74.33
N GLY A 592 -2.31 -24.22 74.36
CA GLY A 592 -1.81 -25.46 74.93
C GLY A 592 -1.93 -25.53 76.45
N LYS A 593 -1.36 -26.58 77.04
CA LYS A 593 -1.37 -26.78 78.49
C LYS A 593 -0.41 -25.81 79.17
N GLN A 594 -0.89 -25.14 80.22
CA GLN A 594 -0.03 -24.42 81.17
C GLN A 594 0.83 -25.41 81.99
N PHE A 595 1.85 -24.90 82.67
CA PHE A 595 2.77 -25.64 83.56
C PHE A 595 2.06 -26.60 84.55
N LEU A 596 0.83 -26.28 84.99
CA LEU A 596 0.00 -27.12 85.86
C LEU A 596 -0.88 -28.15 85.11
N GLN A 597 -0.52 -28.52 83.88
CA GLN A 597 -1.24 -29.44 82.98
C GLN A 597 -2.70 -29.05 82.62
N ARG A 598 -3.14 -27.84 83.01
CA ARG A 598 -4.48 -27.30 82.70
C ARG A 598 -4.45 -26.49 81.40
N PHE A 599 -5.52 -26.57 80.62
CA PHE A 599 -5.73 -25.70 79.46
C PHE A 599 -6.31 -24.34 79.89
N PRO A 600 -5.95 -23.23 79.23
CA PRO A 600 -6.50 -21.91 79.49
C PRO A 600 -7.92 -21.74 78.90
N GLU A 601 -8.68 -20.75 79.39
CA GLU A 601 -9.95 -20.37 78.73
C GLU A 601 -9.73 -19.51 77.48
N THR A 602 -8.67 -18.71 77.45
CA THR A 602 -8.31 -17.75 76.39
C THR A 602 -6.91 -18.01 75.84
N LEU A 603 -6.54 -17.28 74.79
CA LEU A 603 -5.17 -17.25 74.25
C LEU A 603 -4.19 -16.82 75.35
N MET A 604 -3.12 -17.58 75.52
CA MET A 604 -2.00 -17.26 76.42
C MET A 604 -0.81 -16.73 75.62
N GLU A 605 0.06 -15.97 76.29
CA GLU A 605 1.33 -15.51 75.76
C GLU A 605 2.43 -15.53 76.83
N ILE A 606 3.69 -15.68 76.39
CA ILE A 606 4.86 -15.64 77.27
C ILE A 606 6.04 -14.93 76.59
N GLU A 607 6.73 -14.08 77.36
CA GLU A 607 7.99 -13.43 76.97
C GLU A 607 9.17 -14.27 77.48
N ILE A 608 10.00 -14.75 76.55
CA ILE A 608 11.21 -15.54 76.81
C ILE A 608 12.38 -15.03 75.96
N PRO A 609 13.64 -15.14 76.42
CA PRO A 609 14.80 -14.82 75.61
C PRO A 609 15.10 -15.96 74.62
N ILE A 610 15.64 -15.61 73.45
CA ILE A 610 16.31 -16.56 72.57
C ILE A 610 17.58 -17.07 73.26
N VAL A 611 17.81 -18.38 73.17
CA VAL A 611 18.97 -19.07 73.74
C VAL A 611 19.98 -19.34 72.64
N ASP A 612 21.26 -19.13 72.93
CA ASP A 612 22.35 -19.48 72.00
C ASP A 612 22.24 -20.95 71.55
N HIS A 613 22.39 -21.15 70.25
CA HIS A 613 22.27 -22.44 69.58
C HIS A 613 23.25 -23.48 70.16
N ARG A 614 24.48 -23.08 70.51
CA ARG A 614 25.46 -23.98 71.14
C ARG A 614 25.02 -24.36 72.56
N THR A 615 24.63 -23.38 73.37
CA THR A 615 24.12 -23.57 74.73
C THR A 615 22.90 -24.48 74.77
N CYS A 616 22.01 -24.39 73.78
CA CYS A 616 20.88 -25.30 73.63
C CYS A 616 21.34 -26.73 73.25
N GLY A 617 22.26 -26.87 72.30
CA GLY A 617 22.84 -28.16 71.92
C GLY A 617 23.56 -28.88 73.09
N GLU A 618 24.31 -28.14 73.90
CA GLU A 618 24.98 -28.66 75.10
C GLU A 618 23.97 -29.14 76.17
N ALA A 619 22.83 -28.46 76.32
CA ALA A 619 21.75 -28.88 77.24
C ALA A 619 20.99 -30.14 76.76
N TYR A 620 20.89 -30.36 75.44
CA TYR A 620 20.18 -31.50 74.85
C TYR A 620 21.07 -32.73 74.58
N ALA A 621 22.39 -32.57 74.49
CA ALA A 621 23.34 -33.66 74.27
C ALA A 621 23.21 -34.85 75.27
N PRO A 622 22.97 -34.66 76.59
CA PRO A 622 22.77 -35.77 77.53
C PRO A 622 21.56 -36.67 77.24
N LEU A 623 20.56 -36.15 76.50
CA LEU A 623 19.40 -36.93 76.05
C LEU A 623 19.65 -37.69 74.73
N LYS A 624 20.81 -37.50 74.09
CA LYS A 624 21.08 -37.92 72.70
C LYS A 624 20.15 -37.25 71.67
N LYS A 625 19.50 -36.13 72.03
CA LYS A 625 18.77 -35.27 71.10
C LYS A 625 19.74 -34.25 70.49
N LYS A 626 19.68 -34.08 69.17
CA LYS A 626 20.53 -33.18 68.37
C LYS A 626 19.73 -31.92 68.03
N ILE A 627 20.32 -30.75 68.26
CA ILE A 627 19.79 -29.46 67.76
C ILE A 627 20.48 -29.17 66.43
N THR A 628 19.73 -28.71 65.43
CA THR A 628 20.18 -28.53 64.04
C THR A 628 19.97 -27.10 63.55
N ARG A 629 20.64 -26.69 62.46
CA ARG A 629 20.71 -25.25 62.06
C ARG A 629 19.36 -24.64 61.67
N ASP A 630 18.41 -25.49 61.31
CA ASP A 630 16.99 -25.24 61.07
C ASP A 630 16.16 -25.14 62.36
N MET A 631 16.76 -25.32 63.55
CA MET A 631 16.16 -25.15 64.86
C MET A 631 16.75 -23.95 65.62
N ILE A 632 15.88 -23.22 66.30
CA ILE A 632 16.22 -22.13 67.23
C ILE A 632 15.57 -22.43 68.60
N CYS A 633 16.24 -22.07 69.69
CA CYS A 633 15.78 -22.34 71.05
C CYS A 633 15.41 -21.06 71.80
N ALA A 634 14.44 -21.12 72.70
CA ALA A 634 14.07 -20.01 73.57
C ALA A 634 13.58 -20.52 74.95
N GLY A 635 13.85 -19.77 76.01
CA GLY A 635 13.49 -20.12 77.39
C GLY A 635 14.41 -19.49 78.44
N GLU A 636 13.98 -19.46 79.70
CA GLU A 636 14.84 -18.99 80.82
C GLU A 636 15.63 -20.17 81.41
N LYS A 637 16.94 -20.00 81.66
CA LYS A 637 17.84 -21.08 82.12
C LYS A 637 17.41 -21.79 83.41
N GLU A 638 16.72 -21.09 84.30
CA GLU A 638 16.23 -21.62 85.57
C GLU A 638 15.02 -22.57 85.41
N GLY A 639 14.44 -22.66 84.22
CA GLY A 639 13.17 -23.34 83.95
C GLY A 639 11.97 -22.41 84.17
N GLY A 640 10.79 -23.00 84.42
CA GLY A 640 9.53 -22.30 84.69
C GLY A 640 8.85 -21.63 83.49
N LYS A 641 9.61 -21.16 82.48
CA LYS A 641 9.09 -20.56 81.25
C LYS A 641 9.44 -21.38 80.01
N ASP A 642 8.41 -21.98 79.40
CA ASP A 642 8.54 -22.75 78.17
C ASP A 642 7.19 -22.80 77.41
N ALA A 643 7.23 -23.15 76.13
CA ALA A 643 6.03 -23.52 75.34
C ALA A 643 5.65 -24.99 75.60
N CYS A 644 4.37 -25.35 75.44
CA CYS A 644 3.89 -26.63 75.98
C CYS A 644 2.97 -27.42 75.05
N ALA A 645 2.65 -28.65 75.49
CA ALA A 645 1.82 -29.59 74.75
C ALA A 645 0.46 -28.97 74.37
N GLY A 646 0.24 -28.78 73.07
CA GLY A 646 -0.92 -28.09 72.48
C GLY A 646 -0.63 -26.68 71.94
N ASP A 647 0.60 -26.18 72.07
CA ASP A 647 1.07 -24.95 71.39
C ASP A 647 1.81 -25.24 70.07
N SER A 648 2.04 -26.52 69.72
CA SER A 648 2.67 -27.00 68.48
C SER A 648 2.18 -26.26 67.23
N GLY A 649 3.11 -25.86 66.36
CA GLY A 649 2.82 -25.03 65.18
C GLY A 649 2.56 -23.55 65.47
N GLY A 650 2.45 -23.15 66.75
CA GLY A 650 2.15 -21.79 67.16
C GLY A 650 3.28 -20.77 66.89
N PRO A 651 2.95 -19.47 66.85
CA PRO A 651 3.89 -18.39 66.57
C PRO A 651 4.90 -18.15 67.71
N MET A 652 6.18 -18.07 67.36
CA MET A 652 7.20 -17.35 68.11
C MET A 652 7.61 -16.09 67.34
N VAL A 653 7.23 -14.91 67.84
CA VAL A 653 7.39 -13.61 67.16
C VAL A 653 8.26 -12.64 67.94
N THR A 654 8.83 -11.65 67.26
CA THR A 654 9.39 -10.45 67.93
C THR A 654 9.08 -9.18 67.12
N LEU A 655 9.38 -8.03 67.72
CA LEU A 655 9.16 -6.71 67.15
C LEU A 655 10.47 -6.18 66.54
N ASP A 656 10.48 -5.91 65.23
CA ASP A 656 11.55 -5.11 64.65
C ASP A 656 11.36 -3.63 65.06
N LYS A 657 12.40 -3.05 65.67
CA LYS A 657 12.37 -1.70 66.22
C LYS A 657 12.61 -0.61 65.17
N GLU A 658 13.09 -0.96 63.98
CA GLU A 658 13.31 0.00 62.88
C GLU A 658 12.04 0.18 62.04
N THR A 659 11.32 -0.91 61.74
CA THR A 659 10.07 -0.86 60.97
C THR A 659 8.82 -0.73 61.84
N GLY A 660 8.91 -1.08 63.13
CA GLY A 660 7.75 -1.19 64.03
C GLY A 660 6.88 -2.42 63.77
N GLN A 661 7.30 -3.34 62.89
CA GLN A 661 6.54 -4.52 62.52
C GLN A 661 6.92 -5.75 63.35
N TRP A 662 5.91 -6.54 63.74
CA TRP A 662 6.10 -7.87 64.27
C TRP A 662 6.40 -8.87 63.15
N TYR A 663 7.40 -9.73 63.36
CA TYR A 663 7.78 -10.79 62.42
C TYR A 663 7.94 -12.15 63.11
N LEU A 664 7.78 -13.21 62.32
CA LEU A 664 7.87 -14.59 62.78
C LEU A 664 9.33 -15.03 62.85
N VAL A 665 9.80 -15.38 64.05
CA VAL A 665 11.16 -15.87 64.31
C VAL A 665 11.21 -17.39 64.22
N GLY A 666 10.20 -18.06 64.77
CA GLY A 666 10.11 -19.51 64.78
C GLY A 666 8.69 -20.04 64.97
N ILE A 667 8.57 -21.36 64.89
CA ILE A 667 7.32 -22.12 64.98
C ILE A 667 7.51 -23.17 66.07
N VAL A 668 6.58 -23.28 67.03
CA VAL A 668 6.68 -24.26 68.13
C VAL A 668 6.80 -25.67 67.55
N SER A 669 7.92 -26.35 67.80
CA SER A 669 8.22 -27.68 67.25
C SER A 669 8.20 -28.75 68.35
N TRP A 670 9.18 -28.76 69.25
CA TRP A 670 9.24 -29.76 70.32
C TRP A 670 9.91 -29.26 71.60
N GLY A 671 9.77 -30.03 72.68
CA GLY A 671 10.37 -29.78 73.99
C GLY A 671 10.52 -31.07 74.79
N ASP A 672 11.19 -31.01 75.95
CA ASP A 672 11.44 -32.18 76.81
C ASP A 672 11.06 -31.85 78.26
N ASP A 673 9.80 -32.15 78.61
CA ASP A 673 9.13 -31.79 79.87
C ASP A 673 9.18 -30.29 80.22
N CYS A 674 8.24 -29.54 79.63
CA CYS A 674 7.83 -28.16 79.94
C CYS A 674 8.44 -27.53 81.21
N GLY A 675 9.33 -26.56 81.03
CA GLY A 675 9.77 -25.70 82.13
C GLY A 675 10.59 -26.39 83.23
N LYS A 676 11.15 -27.57 82.98
CA LYS A 676 12.28 -28.07 83.79
C LYS A 676 13.49 -27.13 83.64
N LYS A 677 14.34 -27.11 84.67
CA LYS A 677 15.62 -26.40 84.64
C LYS A 677 16.54 -26.99 83.56
N ASP A 678 17.32 -26.14 82.89
CA ASP A 678 18.24 -26.54 81.82
C ASP A 678 17.53 -27.32 80.67
N ARG A 679 16.26 -26.94 80.41
CA ARG A 679 15.46 -27.28 79.23
C ARG A 679 14.98 -26.00 78.55
N TYR A 680 14.91 -26.03 77.23
CA TYR A 680 14.50 -24.89 76.40
C TYR A 680 13.57 -25.40 75.31
N GLY A 681 12.49 -24.68 75.02
CA GLY A 681 11.64 -24.99 73.88
C GLY A 681 12.43 -24.91 72.59
N VAL A 682 12.17 -25.84 71.67
CA VAL A 682 12.80 -25.94 70.36
C VAL A 682 11.77 -25.58 69.29
N TYR A 683 12.16 -24.65 68.42
CA TYR A 683 11.30 -24.04 67.42
C TYR A 683 11.93 -24.20 66.04
N SER A 684 11.13 -24.52 65.02
CA SER A 684 11.60 -24.50 63.63
C SER A 684 11.91 -23.06 63.22
N TYR A 685 13.13 -22.82 62.74
CA TYR A 685 13.72 -21.50 62.56
C TYR A 685 13.31 -20.91 61.21
N VAL A 686 12.37 -19.96 61.23
CA VAL A 686 11.70 -19.46 60.03
C VAL A 686 12.65 -18.70 59.11
N TYR A 687 13.73 -18.10 59.64
CA TYR A 687 14.76 -17.47 58.79
C TYR A 687 15.53 -18.49 57.96
N GLN A 688 15.88 -19.66 58.52
CA GLN A 688 16.60 -20.73 57.79
C GLN A 688 15.74 -21.36 56.68
N ASN A 689 14.42 -21.42 56.87
CA ASN A 689 13.47 -21.99 55.91
C ASN A 689 12.74 -20.94 55.03
N LYS A 690 13.10 -19.65 55.18
CA LYS A 690 12.44 -18.51 54.52
C LYS A 690 12.35 -18.66 53.01
N ASP A 691 13.44 -19.06 52.34
CA ASP A 691 13.50 -19.16 50.89
C ASP A 691 12.55 -20.22 50.33
N TRP A 692 12.30 -21.30 51.08
CA TRP A 692 11.26 -22.27 50.72
C TRP A 692 9.86 -21.68 50.93
N ILE A 693 9.62 -21.02 52.07
CA ILE A 693 8.34 -20.37 52.38
C ILE A 693 7.97 -19.35 51.28
N GLN A 694 8.90 -18.47 50.89
CA GLN A 694 8.65 -17.47 49.85
C GLN A 694 8.54 -18.08 48.45
N ARG A 695 9.22 -19.20 48.16
CA ARG A 695 9.13 -19.90 46.86
C ARG A 695 7.76 -20.56 46.65
N VAL A 696 7.20 -21.16 47.71
CA VAL A 696 5.86 -21.77 47.68
C VAL A 696 4.77 -20.69 47.70
N THR A 697 4.77 -19.84 48.73
CA THR A 697 3.67 -18.89 48.98
C THR A 697 3.70 -17.63 48.12
N LYS A 698 4.88 -17.28 47.56
CA LYS A 698 5.17 -16.00 46.86
C LYS A 698 4.98 -14.74 47.73
N VAL A 699 4.83 -14.91 49.06
CA VAL A 699 4.58 -13.82 50.02
C VAL A 699 5.76 -12.86 50.13
N ARG A 700 5.43 -11.58 50.26
CA ARG A 700 6.35 -10.44 50.48
C ARG A 700 5.80 -9.62 51.65
N ASN A 701 6.69 -8.96 52.40
CA ASN A 701 6.35 -8.09 53.53
C ASN A 701 5.75 -6.76 53.09
#